data_AF-B8GIL5-F1
#
_entry.id   AF-B8GIL5-F1
#
_cell.length_a   1.000
_cell.length_b   1.000
_cell.length_c   1.000
_cell.angle_alpha   90.00
_cell.angle_beta   90.00
_cell.angle_gamma   90.00
#
_symmetry.space_group_name_H-M   'P 1'
#
loop_
_entity.id
_entity.type
_entity.pdbx_description
1 polymer ?
#
loop_
_entity_poly.entity_id
_entity_poly.type
_entity_poly.pdbx_seq_one_letter_code
_entity_poly.pdbx_strand_id
1 'polypeptide(L)'
;MYHVLYVDDEPALLELGKIFLEMSGLITVETALSAEQGIQALKDTAIDCIISDYQMPEIDGLKFLKFLRKEKNRIPFVLFTGRGREEVVIEAVNNGVDYYLQKGGDPKSQFVELEHQIKHTIERRRTEIELQESQQRMTDIINHLPDATLAINLDGTVIAWNWAMEEMTGVPKEQMLGTGDYSYALPFYGTRRPILLDLVLQDDEEIWKHYPHIIRKERKLISEIYIPFLAGGKGAYLWFIASPLYDTQGTVTGAIESIRDITDKKNIKTELRDASEQIAADEEELREQYDELKKSEDALRESRAKLEAALASMTDAIFISDTKGRFIDFNDAFATFHRFRNKDECARTLAEYPDFFEVFMPDGELAPLDMWAVPRALRGETVTNAEYTLRRKDTGETWVGSYSFSPILDNDGAIVGSVVLGRDITEKKRAEEALRTSEEDHRRLFETMVQGVVYLDAEGTITSMNPAAERILGKTLDMFLGETSDTVELDLIREDGSPFPGREHPSMVALSTGREVRDVVMGVFIPDEERYRWITINAMPLFRPGKEKPHQVYTIFDDITERKRAEEELLRKTTDLEASYEEITATEEELRENYEKLTGSQQELKISEERYRTLFENMLEGVAYCQMFYDSDGRPDDFIYFSVNAAFDRIIGTTTVVNRRVTEVFPGIKEAYPELFEICGRVARTAKPEAFDIDFKPSGKWLHLSVYSPAKEYFVTVFEDITERKRAERVSSQINRIYQIANQAGSLHEMLQRYVEEFRVFSHCEAIGFRLLDAEGNIPYQAYCGFPESFYERETPLNILSDECMCIYVITGAIKPDLPVATPGGSFYCNATSTFLASISDEERGLTRNVCNEMGYESVALIPIRTSQGIIGLIQFNDHRENMVPLELVQIMEEVALPLGEVIRRMQAKESLIESEEKYRILVENIPEKIFIKNAALTYVSCNEQYARDLGIVPGDIAGKSDFDFFPPELAEKYRADDLAIMDSGETRELEEQYVTEGKEFWISTIKTPLRNDTGTISGILGIFHDISERKNQELALRTANQKLNLMNIVAWHDIYNKVTGLRGYVELSKALITDEKAREFLEREDTILQVIHQQISYTKEYQEMGKQHPRWYSLRELLDNVRMTGVAGSIRIINDAENLELYADPVIEKVFWHLIDNSVKHGEKVTEIRITARQSEIGCTLVYRDDGVGIPEEKRRDLFTKSYGTETGFFLFFVHDLLEISGMTIAETGEPGNGVRFEITIPKGLYRFTDR
;
A
#
# COMPACT_ATOMS: atom_id res chain seq x y z
N MET A 1 -20.50 12.05 -3.70
CA MET A 1 -21.51 12.87 -3.03
C MET A 1 -20.87 13.38 -1.73
N TYR A 2 -20.92 14.69 -1.48
CA TYR A 2 -20.28 15.37 -0.37
C TYR A 2 -21.33 15.72 0.70
N HIS A 3 -21.13 15.33 1.96
CA HIS A 3 -22.03 15.71 3.05
C HIS A 3 -21.59 17.03 3.69
N VAL A 4 -22.47 18.03 3.68
CA VAL A 4 -22.16 19.39 4.14
C VAL A 4 -23.10 19.79 5.26
N LEU A 5 -22.55 20.20 6.40
CA LEU A 5 -23.32 20.76 7.52
C LEU A 5 -23.40 22.28 7.36
N TYR A 6 -24.58 22.81 7.08
CA TYR A 6 -24.82 24.25 7.04
C TYR A 6 -25.47 24.70 8.36
N VAL A 7 -24.73 25.51 9.13
CA VAL A 7 -25.16 26.12 10.39
C VAL A 7 -25.42 27.62 10.19
N ASP A 8 -26.65 28.07 10.43
CA ASP A 8 -27.08 29.46 10.24
C ASP A 8 -28.30 29.70 11.15
N ASP A 9 -28.45 30.89 11.73
CA ASP A 9 -29.61 31.17 12.60
C ASP A 9 -30.85 31.65 11.81
N GLU A 10 -30.73 31.87 10.50
CA GLU A 10 -31.81 32.24 9.59
C GLU A 10 -32.36 31.02 8.81
N PRO A 11 -33.56 30.46 9.18
CA PRO A 11 -34.07 29.23 8.56
C PRO A 11 -34.30 29.33 7.05
N ALA A 12 -34.69 30.50 6.56
CA ALA A 12 -34.93 30.73 5.13
C ALA A 12 -33.63 30.66 4.31
N LEU A 13 -32.49 30.99 4.92
CA LEU A 13 -31.19 30.91 4.26
C LEU A 13 -30.66 29.47 4.22
N LEU A 14 -30.94 28.69 5.27
CA LEU A 14 -30.69 27.23 5.28
C LEU A 14 -31.50 26.51 4.20
N GLU A 15 -32.81 26.77 4.08
CA GLU A 15 -33.64 26.15 3.04
C GLU A 15 -33.14 26.52 1.63
N LEU A 16 -32.85 27.80 1.38
CA LEU A 16 -32.34 28.25 0.07
C LEU A 16 -30.96 27.66 -0.24
N GLY A 17 -30.02 27.69 0.71
CA GLY A 17 -28.68 27.16 0.51
C GLY A 17 -28.67 25.64 0.35
N LYS A 18 -29.53 24.92 1.09
CA LYS A 18 -29.76 23.49 0.88
C LYS A 18 -30.21 23.21 -0.55
N ILE A 19 -31.27 23.87 -1.02
CA ILE A 19 -31.77 23.70 -2.40
C ILE A 19 -30.66 24.00 -3.42
N PHE A 20 -29.97 25.13 -3.30
CA PHE A 20 -28.95 25.53 -4.28
C PHE A 20 -27.72 24.61 -4.33
N LEU A 21 -27.26 24.10 -3.19
CA LEU A 21 -26.11 23.19 -3.13
C LEU A 21 -26.49 21.77 -3.57
N GLU A 22 -27.67 21.28 -3.19
CA GLU A 22 -28.19 19.96 -3.59
C GLU A 22 -28.57 19.93 -5.09
N MET A 23 -28.93 21.06 -5.72
CA MET A 23 -29.15 21.16 -7.17
C MET A 23 -27.97 20.71 -8.04
N SER A 24 -26.76 20.58 -7.47
CA SER A 24 -25.59 20.04 -8.16
C SER A 24 -25.61 18.51 -8.31
N GLY A 25 -26.45 17.79 -7.56
CA GLY A 25 -26.45 16.32 -7.41
C GLY A 25 -25.18 15.75 -6.76
N LEU A 26 -24.21 16.60 -6.42
CA LEU A 26 -22.90 16.22 -5.89
C LEU A 26 -22.77 16.50 -4.40
N ILE A 27 -23.61 17.35 -3.83
CA ILE A 27 -23.61 17.77 -2.42
C ILE A 27 -24.95 17.38 -1.78
N THR A 28 -24.92 16.91 -0.54
CA THR A 28 -26.08 16.67 0.34
C THR A 28 -25.94 17.59 1.54
N VAL A 29 -26.96 18.36 1.88
CA VAL A 29 -26.87 19.39 2.95
C VAL A 29 -27.69 18.99 4.17
N GLU A 30 -27.01 18.87 5.31
CA GLU A 30 -27.61 18.82 6.63
C GLU A 30 -27.64 20.23 7.24
N THR A 31 -28.73 20.61 7.88
CA THR A 31 -28.97 22.00 8.30
C THR A 31 -29.17 22.10 9.81
N ALA A 32 -28.49 23.04 10.47
CA ALA A 32 -28.58 23.27 11.91
C ALA A 32 -28.82 24.76 12.24
N LEU A 33 -29.69 25.04 13.22
CA LEU A 33 -30.09 26.41 13.59
C LEU A 33 -29.19 27.05 14.66
N SER A 34 -28.20 26.31 15.17
CA SER A 34 -27.22 26.81 16.13
C SER A 34 -25.96 25.96 16.14
N ALA A 35 -24.86 26.52 16.65
CA ALA A 35 -23.61 25.77 16.83
C ALA A 35 -23.78 24.54 17.74
N GLU A 36 -24.66 24.57 18.74
CA GLU A 36 -24.93 23.39 19.59
C GLU A 36 -25.60 22.26 18.80
N GLN A 37 -26.57 22.59 17.92
CA GLN A 37 -27.15 21.61 17.00
C GLN A 37 -26.12 21.09 16.01
N GLY A 38 -25.24 21.96 15.50
CA GLY A 38 -24.13 21.55 14.62
C GLY A 38 -23.13 20.60 15.30
N ILE A 39 -22.79 20.84 16.58
CA ILE A 39 -21.95 19.92 17.38
C ILE A 39 -22.64 18.57 17.60
N GLN A 40 -23.97 18.53 17.66
CA GLN A 40 -24.71 17.27 17.79
C GLN A 40 -24.74 16.51 16.46
N ALA A 41 -25.05 17.18 15.34
CA ALA A 41 -25.00 16.59 14.00
C ALA A 41 -23.62 15.94 13.71
N LEU A 42 -22.52 16.61 14.08
CA LEU A 42 -21.16 16.08 13.93
C LEU A 42 -20.83 14.80 14.72
N LYS A 43 -21.73 14.32 15.59
CA LYS A 43 -21.62 13.00 16.26
C LYS A 43 -22.48 11.92 15.59
N ASP A 44 -23.57 12.34 14.96
CA ASP A 44 -24.61 11.46 14.43
C ASP A 44 -24.41 11.19 12.92
N THR A 45 -23.75 12.11 12.19
CA THR A 45 -23.45 12.01 10.75
C THR A 45 -22.00 12.38 10.41
N ALA A 46 -21.45 11.76 9.37
CA ALA A 46 -20.12 12.06 8.84
C ALA A 46 -20.21 13.25 7.86
N ILE A 47 -19.50 14.34 8.16
CA ILE A 47 -19.57 15.61 7.43
C ILE A 47 -18.22 15.90 6.74
N ASP A 48 -18.25 16.13 5.43
CA ASP A 48 -17.10 16.54 4.61
C ASP A 48 -16.75 18.03 4.75
N CYS A 49 -17.72 18.91 5.02
CA CYS A 49 -17.49 20.36 5.19
C CYS A 49 -18.57 21.01 6.06
N ILE A 50 -18.19 22.02 6.84
CA ILE A 50 -19.07 22.85 7.67
C ILE A 50 -19.14 24.26 7.08
N ILE A 51 -20.34 24.74 6.79
CA ILE A 51 -20.63 26.15 6.50
C ILE A 51 -21.20 26.74 7.78
N SER A 52 -20.71 27.90 8.23
CA SER A 52 -21.22 28.57 9.43
C SER A 52 -21.43 30.06 9.17
N ASP A 53 -22.58 30.60 9.59
CA ASP A 53 -22.67 32.05 9.78
C ASP A 53 -21.76 32.51 10.92
N TYR A 54 -21.35 33.78 10.86
CA TYR A 54 -20.53 34.40 11.90
C TYR A 54 -21.36 34.86 13.11
N GLN A 55 -22.56 35.41 12.89
CA GLN A 55 -23.36 36.16 13.86
C GLN A 55 -24.48 35.35 14.52
N MET A 56 -24.27 34.06 14.76
CA MET A 56 -25.26 33.19 15.41
C MET A 56 -25.51 33.54 16.90
N PRO A 57 -26.72 33.30 17.45
CA PRO A 57 -27.03 33.45 18.86
C PRO A 57 -26.19 32.52 19.75
N GLU A 58 -25.89 32.99 20.97
CA GLU A 58 -25.17 32.26 22.04
C GLU A 58 -23.70 31.93 21.72
N ILE A 59 -23.44 31.16 20.65
CA ILE A 59 -22.12 30.75 20.17
C ILE A 59 -21.96 31.24 18.72
N ASP A 60 -21.16 32.28 18.53
CA ASP A 60 -20.78 32.78 17.20
C ASP A 60 -19.89 31.78 16.42
N GLY A 61 -19.83 31.94 15.10
CA GLY A 61 -19.10 31.02 14.21
C GLY A 61 -17.60 30.89 14.51
N LEU A 62 -16.97 31.93 15.10
CA LEU A 62 -15.57 31.85 15.53
C LEU A 62 -15.40 31.05 16.82
N LYS A 63 -16.33 31.16 17.79
CA LYS A 63 -16.34 30.29 18.97
C LYS A 63 -16.62 28.83 18.60
N PHE A 64 -17.51 28.60 17.64
CA PHE A 64 -17.79 27.26 17.11
C PHE A 64 -16.54 26.65 16.46
N LEU A 65 -15.87 27.39 15.56
CA LEU A 65 -14.57 26.99 14.99
C LEU A 65 -13.52 26.72 16.08
N LYS A 66 -13.34 27.63 17.04
CA LYS A 66 -12.39 27.47 18.16
C LYS A 66 -12.69 26.22 19.00
N PHE A 67 -13.97 25.88 19.19
CA PHE A 67 -14.38 24.65 19.87
C PHE A 67 -13.94 23.41 19.08
N LEU A 68 -14.29 23.34 17.80
CA LEU A 68 -13.94 22.22 16.91
C LEU A 68 -12.43 22.00 16.81
N ARG A 69 -11.65 23.07 16.57
CA ARG A 69 -10.18 22.97 16.47
C ARG A 69 -9.54 22.54 17.81
N LYS A 70 -10.14 22.90 18.95
CA LYS A 70 -9.69 22.44 20.29
C LYS A 70 -9.94 20.93 20.51
N GLU A 71 -11.02 20.38 19.96
CA GLU A 71 -11.27 18.93 19.94
C GLU A 71 -10.50 18.19 18.82
N LYS A 72 -9.53 18.86 18.17
CA LYS A 72 -8.76 18.38 17.01
C LYS A 72 -9.62 18.04 15.78
N ASN A 73 -10.86 18.52 15.69
CA ASN A 73 -11.69 18.34 14.51
C ASN A 73 -11.14 19.17 13.33
N ARG A 74 -10.76 18.48 12.24
CA ARG A 74 -10.12 19.03 11.03
C ARG A 74 -11.06 19.10 9.83
N ILE A 75 -12.38 19.00 10.02
CA ILE A 75 -13.34 19.18 8.93
C ILE A 75 -13.19 20.61 8.35
N PRO A 76 -13.14 20.77 7.02
CA PRO A 76 -13.21 22.04 6.32
C PRO A 76 -14.29 22.97 6.88
N PHE A 77 -13.92 24.20 7.26
CA PHE A 77 -14.83 25.19 7.84
C PHE A 77 -14.87 26.47 7.00
N VAL A 78 -16.04 26.75 6.42
CA VAL A 78 -16.32 27.93 5.60
C VAL A 78 -17.13 28.92 6.43
N LEU A 79 -16.58 30.12 6.68
CA LEU A 79 -17.36 31.23 7.25
C LEU A 79 -18.16 31.89 6.12
N PHE A 80 -19.48 31.96 6.25
CA PHE A 80 -20.35 32.64 5.28
C PHE A 80 -21.11 33.76 5.97
N THR A 81 -20.77 35.04 5.74
CA THR A 81 -21.30 36.14 6.58
C THR A 81 -21.52 37.48 5.86
N GLY A 82 -22.55 38.24 6.25
CA GLY A 82 -22.91 39.53 5.65
C GLY A 82 -22.10 40.76 6.07
N ARG A 83 -20.98 40.59 6.80
CA ARG A 83 -20.15 41.72 7.26
C ARG A 83 -18.66 41.54 6.95
N GLY A 84 -18.22 42.07 5.81
CA GLY A 84 -16.80 42.20 5.45
C GLY A 84 -16.07 43.28 6.24
N ARG A 85 -15.67 42.98 7.49
CA ARG A 85 -14.66 43.77 8.23
C ARG A 85 -13.35 42.99 8.26
N GLU A 86 -12.25 43.62 7.83
CA GLU A 86 -10.91 43.01 7.77
C GLU A 86 -10.49 42.39 9.11
N GLU A 87 -10.83 43.03 10.24
CA GLU A 87 -10.56 42.53 11.60
C GLU A 87 -11.14 41.12 11.84
N VAL A 88 -12.33 40.83 11.30
CA VAL A 88 -13.01 39.52 11.45
C VAL A 88 -12.35 38.47 10.56
N VAL A 89 -11.89 38.85 9.36
CA VAL A 89 -11.16 37.96 8.46
C VAL A 89 -9.81 37.56 9.08
N ILE A 90 -9.08 38.54 9.64
CA ILE A 90 -7.82 38.29 10.34
C ILE A 90 -8.04 37.40 11.58
N GLU A 91 -9.09 37.61 12.37
CA GLU A 91 -9.40 36.71 13.49
C GLU A 91 -9.79 35.29 13.00
N ALA A 92 -10.56 35.17 11.91
CA ALA A 92 -10.96 33.88 11.36
C ALA A 92 -9.76 33.05 10.86
N VAL A 93 -8.86 33.67 10.09
CA VAL A 93 -7.63 33.03 9.59
C VAL A 93 -6.74 32.59 10.76
N ASN A 94 -6.55 33.44 11.77
CA ASN A 94 -5.77 33.11 12.97
C ASN A 94 -6.36 31.96 13.82
N ASN A 95 -7.63 31.59 13.60
CA ASN A 95 -8.28 30.48 14.29
C ASN A 95 -8.49 29.24 13.40
N GLY A 96 -7.88 29.22 12.20
CA GLY A 96 -7.87 28.05 11.31
C GLY A 96 -9.18 27.83 10.56
N VAL A 97 -9.80 28.92 10.08
CA VAL A 97 -10.86 28.85 9.07
C VAL A 97 -10.26 28.44 7.73
N ASP A 98 -10.96 27.62 6.95
CA ASP A 98 -10.45 27.15 5.65
C ASP A 98 -10.79 28.11 4.51
N TYR A 99 -11.96 28.76 4.59
CA TYR A 99 -12.38 29.80 3.65
C TYR A 99 -13.32 30.83 4.31
N TYR A 100 -13.36 32.04 3.77
CA TYR A 100 -14.26 33.13 4.19
C TYR A 100 -14.99 33.67 2.96
N LEU A 101 -16.33 33.68 3.00
CA LEU A 101 -17.19 34.17 1.92
C LEU A 101 -18.17 35.23 2.45
N GLN A 102 -18.32 36.33 1.72
CA GLN A 102 -19.20 37.42 2.10
C GLN A 102 -20.61 37.24 1.51
N LYS A 103 -21.65 37.29 2.36
CA LYS A 103 -23.06 37.35 1.92
C LYS A 103 -23.32 38.75 1.31
N GLY A 104 -23.62 38.82 0.01
CA GLY A 104 -23.94 40.05 -0.73
C GLY A 104 -23.69 39.95 -2.24
N GLY A 105 -24.62 40.45 -3.06
CA GLY A 105 -24.58 40.35 -4.53
C GLY A 105 -25.78 39.60 -5.11
N ASP A 106 -25.64 39.05 -6.32
CA ASP A 106 -26.65 38.17 -6.91
C ASP A 106 -26.70 36.81 -6.16
N PRO A 107 -27.88 36.27 -5.81
CA PRO A 107 -27.97 35.00 -5.07
C PRO A 107 -27.39 33.80 -5.83
N LYS A 108 -27.56 33.71 -7.15
CA LYS A 108 -27.03 32.57 -7.92
C LYS A 108 -25.51 32.60 -7.94
N SER A 109 -24.92 33.76 -8.19
CA SER A 109 -23.46 33.93 -8.16
C SER A 109 -22.87 33.55 -6.79
N GLN A 110 -23.49 33.98 -5.69
CA GLN A 110 -23.03 33.63 -4.33
C GLN A 110 -23.10 32.13 -4.04
N PHE A 111 -24.20 31.46 -4.40
CA PHE A 111 -24.31 30.01 -4.13
C PHE A 111 -23.44 29.17 -5.07
N VAL A 112 -23.20 29.60 -6.32
CA VAL A 112 -22.22 28.99 -7.23
C VAL A 112 -20.79 29.18 -6.71
N GLU A 113 -20.46 30.36 -6.17
CA GLU A 113 -19.17 30.62 -5.53
C GLU A 113 -19.01 29.76 -4.26
N LEU A 114 -20.04 29.69 -3.40
CA LEU A 114 -20.05 28.83 -2.22
C LEU A 114 -19.88 27.35 -2.60
N GLU A 115 -20.59 26.85 -3.60
CA GLU A 115 -20.46 25.49 -4.14
C GLU A 115 -19.02 25.22 -4.63
N HIS A 116 -18.45 26.15 -5.38
CA HIS A 116 -17.06 26.06 -5.86
C HIS A 116 -16.06 26.02 -4.70
N GLN A 117 -16.24 26.84 -3.67
CA GLN A 117 -15.34 26.85 -2.51
C GLN A 117 -15.50 25.62 -1.62
N ILE A 118 -16.71 25.07 -1.49
CA ILE A 118 -16.94 23.78 -0.82
C ILE A 118 -16.20 22.66 -1.55
N LYS A 119 -16.41 22.54 -2.88
CA LYS A 119 -15.71 21.52 -3.69
C LYS A 119 -14.20 21.69 -3.62
N HIS A 120 -13.69 22.89 -3.86
CA HIS A 120 -12.26 23.18 -3.82
C HIS A 120 -11.64 22.88 -2.45
N THR A 121 -12.31 23.21 -1.35
CA THR A 121 -11.77 22.96 0.00
C THR A 121 -11.85 21.48 0.37
N ILE A 122 -12.93 20.77 0.01
CA ILE A 122 -13.04 19.31 0.19
C ILE A 122 -12.01 18.58 -0.67
N GLU A 123 -11.87 18.92 -1.96
CA GLU A 123 -10.89 18.31 -2.87
C GLU A 123 -9.46 18.59 -2.42
N ARG A 124 -9.13 19.83 -2.02
CA ARG A 124 -7.81 20.15 -1.44
C ARG A 124 -7.56 19.31 -0.19
N ARG A 125 -8.54 19.20 0.71
CA ARG A 125 -8.40 18.43 1.95
C ARG A 125 -8.31 16.93 1.69
N ARG A 126 -9.04 16.39 0.70
CA ARG A 126 -8.94 14.99 0.26
C ARG A 126 -7.59 14.72 -0.40
N THR A 127 -7.09 15.59 -1.29
CA THR A 127 -5.73 15.43 -1.86
C THR A 127 -4.64 15.57 -0.79
N GLU A 128 -4.78 16.46 0.20
CA GLU A 128 -3.88 16.56 1.35
C GLU A 128 -3.90 15.27 2.20
N ILE A 129 -5.09 14.71 2.48
CA ILE A 129 -5.25 13.46 3.24
C ILE A 129 -4.77 12.26 2.43
N GLU A 130 -5.08 12.16 1.14
CA GLU A 130 -4.61 11.10 0.25
C GLU A 130 -3.09 11.13 0.10
N LEU A 131 -2.49 12.32 -0.08
CA LEU A 131 -1.04 12.50 -0.05
C LEU A 131 -0.45 12.09 1.30
N GLN A 132 -1.06 12.50 2.42
CA GLN A 132 -0.58 12.20 3.77
C GLN A 132 -0.73 10.70 4.11
N GLU A 133 -1.85 10.07 3.77
CA GLU A 133 -2.09 8.63 3.95
C GLU A 133 -1.22 7.79 3.00
N SER A 134 -1.00 8.23 1.76
CA SER A 134 -0.09 7.58 0.80
C SER A 134 1.35 7.66 1.33
N GLN A 135 1.81 8.85 1.73
CA GLN A 135 3.13 9.05 2.34
C GLN A 135 3.31 8.29 3.66
N GLN A 136 2.31 8.28 4.54
CA GLN A 136 2.37 7.53 5.80
C GLN A 136 2.43 6.03 5.54
N ARG A 137 1.56 5.50 4.67
CA ARG A 137 1.54 4.08 4.27
C ARG A 137 2.86 3.65 3.63
N MET A 138 3.45 4.50 2.78
CA MET A 138 4.76 4.27 2.16
C MET A 138 5.91 4.32 3.17
N THR A 139 5.84 5.26 4.12
CA THR A 139 6.78 5.38 5.24
C THR A 139 6.71 4.16 6.15
N ASP A 140 5.51 3.66 6.45
CA ASP A 140 5.30 2.47 7.28
C ASP A 140 5.83 1.21 6.58
N ILE A 141 5.57 1.02 5.27
CA ILE A 141 6.12 -0.11 4.50
C ILE A 141 7.65 -0.15 4.61
N ILE A 142 8.33 0.99 4.43
CA ILE A 142 9.80 1.06 4.51
C ILE A 142 10.29 0.84 5.94
N ASN A 143 9.67 1.48 6.94
CA ASN A 143 10.07 1.35 8.36
C ASN A 143 9.97 -0.10 8.86
N HIS A 144 8.96 -0.85 8.41
CA HIS A 144 8.68 -2.23 8.81
C HIS A 144 9.42 -3.31 7.99
N LEU A 145 10.31 -2.95 7.06
CA LEU A 145 11.16 -3.94 6.39
C LEU A 145 12.10 -4.63 7.40
N PRO A 146 12.25 -5.97 7.35
CA PRO A 146 13.07 -6.71 8.31
C PRO A 146 14.59 -6.46 8.15
N ASP A 147 15.05 -6.22 6.91
CA ASP A 147 16.45 -5.86 6.66
C ASP A 147 16.68 -4.37 6.86
N ALA A 148 17.86 -4.01 7.37
CA ALA A 148 18.29 -2.63 7.50
C ALA A 148 18.44 -2.00 6.11
N THR A 149 17.54 -1.09 5.76
CA THR A 149 17.39 -0.55 4.41
C THR A 149 17.67 0.95 4.38
N LEU A 150 18.54 1.38 3.46
CA LEU A 150 18.71 2.80 3.11
C LEU A 150 18.53 3.03 1.61
N ALA A 151 18.20 4.25 1.22
CA ALA A 151 18.22 4.66 -0.18
C ALA A 151 18.78 6.08 -0.33
N ILE A 152 19.40 6.35 -1.48
CA ILE A 152 19.95 7.66 -1.88
C ILE A 152 19.38 8.11 -3.23
N ASN A 153 19.30 9.42 -3.44
CA ASN A 153 19.08 10.01 -4.77
C ASN A 153 20.39 10.04 -5.59
N LEU A 154 20.34 10.57 -6.82
CA LEU A 154 21.52 10.73 -7.68
C LEU A 154 22.64 11.58 -7.07
N ASP A 155 22.32 12.51 -6.17
CA ASP A 155 23.27 13.41 -5.50
C ASP A 155 23.93 12.78 -4.26
N GLY A 156 23.56 11.54 -3.90
CA GLY A 156 24.06 10.87 -2.70
C GLY A 156 23.43 11.35 -1.39
N THR A 157 22.26 12.00 -1.44
CA THR A 157 21.47 12.39 -0.26
C THR A 157 20.56 11.24 0.16
N VAL A 158 20.55 10.93 1.46
CA VAL A 158 19.69 9.87 2.04
C VAL A 158 18.21 10.25 1.94
N ILE A 159 17.44 9.38 1.30
CA ILE A 159 15.98 9.51 1.08
C ILE A 159 15.17 8.47 1.86
N ALA A 160 15.81 7.43 2.41
CA ALA A 160 15.17 6.42 3.27
C ALA A 160 16.16 5.87 4.30
N TRP A 161 15.66 5.59 5.52
CA TRP A 161 16.40 4.99 6.64
C TRP A 161 15.35 4.33 7.55
N ASN A 162 15.28 2.99 7.58
CA ASN A 162 14.21 2.26 8.28
C ASN A 162 14.56 1.91 9.74
N TRP A 163 13.59 1.35 10.49
CA TRP A 163 13.81 0.98 11.90
C TRP A 163 14.86 -0.11 12.09
N ALA A 164 14.94 -1.10 11.21
CA ALA A 164 16.02 -2.09 11.25
C ALA A 164 17.41 -1.44 11.09
N MET A 165 17.52 -0.33 10.34
CA MET A 165 18.73 0.48 10.27
C MET A 165 18.99 1.27 11.56
N GLU A 166 17.96 1.86 12.18
CA GLU A 166 18.09 2.52 13.48
C GLU A 166 18.57 1.56 14.57
N GLU A 167 18.04 0.33 14.59
CA GLU A 167 18.43 -0.72 15.54
C GLU A 167 19.87 -1.22 15.29
N MET A 168 20.21 -1.52 14.03
CA MET A 168 21.55 -1.98 13.65
C MET A 168 22.65 -0.95 13.95
N THR A 169 22.37 0.34 13.69
CA THR A 169 23.37 1.42 13.76
C THR A 169 23.33 2.21 15.06
N GLY A 170 22.21 2.18 15.80
CA GLY A 170 21.94 3.07 16.92
C GLY A 170 21.70 4.53 16.53
N VAL A 171 21.52 4.84 15.24
CA VAL A 171 21.35 6.21 14.73
C VAL A 171 19.91 6.46 14.30
N PRO A 172 19.18 7.38 14.95
CA PRO A 172 17.81 7.75 14.57
C PRO A 172 17.75 8.35 13.16
N LYS A 173 16.69 8.02 12.41
CA LYS A 173 16.46 8.49 11.04
C LYS A 173 16.38 10.00 10.94
N GLU A 174 15.92 10.70 11.97
CA GLU A 174 15.85 12.18 11.99
C GLU A 174 17.25 12.83 11.93
N GLN A 175 18.32 12.07 12.20
CA GLN A 175 19.71 12.53 12.07
C GLN A 175 20.35 12.17 10.72
N MET A 176 19.68 11.36 9.89
CA MET A 176 20.23 10.79 8.66
C MET A 176 19.40 11.10 7.41
N LEU A 177 18.08 11.30 7.53
CA LEU A 177 17.26 11.72 6.39
C LEU A 177 17.66 13.12 5.92
N GLY A 178 17.88 13.27 4.61
CA GLY A 178 18.34 14.52 4.01
C GLY A 178 19.83 14.81 4.16
N THR A 179 20.64 13.92 4.76
CA THR A 179 22.10 14.11 4.82
C THR A 179 22.79 13.55 3.56
N GLY A 180 23.76 14.30 3.02
CA GLY A 180 24.61 13.90 1.90
C GLY A 180 26.05 13.59 2.32
N ASP A 181 27.02 13.77 1.42
CA ASP A 181 28.47 13.65 1.68
C ASP A 181 28.86 12.35 2.42
N TYR A 182 28.37 11.21 1.94
CA TYR A 182 28.65 9.87 2.49
C TYR A 182 28.39 9.73 4.00
N SER A 183 27.48 10.54 4.56
CA SER A 183 27.11 10.55 5.98
C SER A 183 26.61 9.19 6.48
N TYR A 184 25.84 8.47 5.66
CA TYR A 184 25.36 7.11 5.90
C TYR A 184 26.48 6.07 6.05
N ALA A 185 27.72 6.36 5.63
CA ALA A 185 28.87 5.49 5.85
C ALA A 185 29.46 5.59 7.27
N LEU A 186 29.16 6.66 8.02
CA LEU A 186 29.72 6.91 9.36
C LEU A 186 29.37 5.82 10.39
N PRO A 187 28.12 5.31 10.52
CA PRO A 187 27.78 4.33 11.56
C PRO A 187 28.47 2.97 11.32
N PHE A 188 28.76 2.66 10.07
CA PHE A 188 29.41 1.41 9.64
C PHE A 188 30.94 1.49 9.70
N TYR A 189 31.53 2.58 9.17
CA TYR A 189 32.97 2.66 8.91
C TYR A 189 33.71 3.75 9.72
N GLY A 190 33.00 4.52 10.54
CA GLY A 190 33.54 5.63 11.33
C GLY A 190 34.09 6.82 10.51
N THR A 191 33.98 6.76 9.18
CA THR A 191 34.49 7.76 8.23
C THR A 191 33.50 7.95 7.08
N ARG A 192 33.41 9.18 6.55
CA ARG A 192 32.67 9.47 5.32
C ARG A 192 33.47 8.91 4.14
N ARG A 193 32.88 7.96 3.41
CA ARG A 193 33.49 7.31 2.24
C ARG A 193 32.40 6.67 1.36
N PRO A 194 32.63 6.52 0.04
CA PRO A 194 31.71 5.76 -0.82
C PRO A 194 31.59 4.29 -0.39
N ILE A 195 30.41 3.71 -0.61
CA ILE A 195 30.05 2.33 -0.25
C ILE A 195 29.49 1.56 -1.46
N LEU A 196 29.03 0.32 -1.27
CA LEU A 196 28.51 -0.52 -2.36
C LEU A 196 27.26 0.12 -3.02
N LEU A 197 26.49 0.90 -2.27
CA LEU A 197 25.38 1.72 -2.76
C LEU A 197 25.81 2.74 -3.83
N ASP A 198 26.94 3.43 -3.66
CA ASP A 198 27.44 4.42 -4.62
C ASP A 198 27.90 3.76 -5.94
N LEU A 199 28.45 2.55 -5.84
CA LEU A 199 28.86 1.71 -6.97
C LEU A 199 27.73 1.36 -7.94
N VAL A 200 26.47 1.50 -7.51
CA VAL A 200 25.28 1.34 -8.37
C VAL A 200 25.10 2.54 -9.30
N LEU A 201 25.42 3.74 -8.82
CA LEU A 201 25.27 5.01 -9.54
C LEU A 201 26.52 5.36 -10.37
N GLN A 202 27.70 5.05 -9.86
CA GLN A 202 28.99 5.41 -10.45
C GLN A 202 29.96 4.22 -10.40
N ASP A 203 30.46 3.77 -11.56
CA ASP A 203 31.39 2.63 -11.63
C ASP A 203 32.83 3.11 -11.31
N ASP A 204 33.21 3.09 -10.03
CA ASP A 204 34.48 3.63 -9.50
C ASP A 204 35.41 2.53 -8.96
N GLU A 205 36.59 2.39 -9.59
CA GLU A 205 37.64 1.41 -9.26
C GLU A 205 38.20 1.51 -7.83
N GLU A 206 38.11 2.66 -7.14
CA GLU A 206 38.51 2.75 -5.73
C GLU A 206 37.50 2.08 -4.80
N ILE A 207 36.20 2.11 -5.12
CA ILE A 207 35.18 1.45 -4.30
C ILE A 207 35.29 -0.07 -4.44
N TRP A 208 35.56 -0.58 -5.65
CA TRP A 208 35.82 -2.00 -5.92
C TRP A 208 36.91 -2.61 -5.01
N LYS A 209 37.92 -1.81 -4.59
CA LYS A 209 39.02 -2.28 -3.70
C LYS A 209 38.58 -2.51 -2.26
N HIS A 210 37.48 -1.90 -1.83
CA HIS A 210 36.99 -1.96 -0.45
C HIS A 210 36.00 -3.12 -0.20
N TYR A 211 35.50 -3.76 -1.25
CA TYR A 211 34.53 -4.86 -1.19
C TYR A 211 35.07 -6.11 -1.88
N PRO A 212 35.72 -7.03 -1.14
CA PRO A 212 36.15 -8.30 -1.71
C PRO A 212 34.93 -9.10 -2.23
N HIS A 213 35.01 -9.56 -3.47
CA HIS A 213 34.03 -10.43 -4.13
C HIS A 213 32.61 -9.83 -4.30
N ILE A 214 32.50 -8.62 -4.89
CA ILE A 214 31.21 -8.12 -5.40
C ILE A 214 30.66 -9.08 -6.48
N ILE A 215 29.42 -9.52 -6.33
CA ILE A 215 28.66 -10.28 -7.31
C ILE A 215 27.69 -9.33 -8.01
N ARG A 216 27.85 -9.12 -9.32
CA ARG A 216 26.91 -8.36 -10.16
C ARG A 216 25.93 -9.34 -10.81
N LYS A 217 24.66 -9.28 -10.41
CA LYS A 217 23.57 -10.08 -11.01
C LYS A 217 22.60 -9.13 -11.69
N GLU A 218 22.58 -9.17 -13.02
CA GLU A 218 21.88 -8.19 -13.87
C GLU A 218 22.33 -6.75 -13.53
N ARG A 219 21.47 -5.96 -12.86
CA ARG A 219 21.77 -4.60 -12.41
C ARG A 219 21.93 -4.46 -10.89
N LYS A 220 21.87 -5.57 -10.13
CA LYS A 220 22.05 -5.60 -8.67
C LYS A 220 23.50 -5.95 -8.31
N LEU A 221 24.04 -5.32 -7.28
CA LEU A 221 25.35 -5.61 -6.69
C LEU A 221 25.15 -6.27 -5.33
N ILE A 222 25.89 -7.35 -5.06
CA ILE A 222 25.81 -8.10 -3.81
C ILE A 222 27.22 -8.25 -3.23
N SER A 223 27.40 -8.05 -1.92
CA SER A 223 28.70 -8.22 -1.25
C SER A 223 28.53 -8.74 0.19
N GLU A 224 29.58 -9.36 0.73
CA GLU A 224 29.68 -9.79 2.13
C GLU A 224 30.97 -9.24 2.73
N ILE A 225 30.88 -8.44 3.78
CA ILE A 225 32.07 -7.91 4.49
C ILE A 225 31.90 -7.96 6.00
N TYR A 226 33.03 -8.02 6.70
CA TYR A 226 33.09 -7.90 8.16
C TYR A 226 33.32 -6.45 8.57
N ILE A 227 32.47 -5.92 9.45
CA ILE A 227 32.54 -4.57 9.97
C ILE A 227 32.88 -4.61 11.47
N PRO A 228 34.09 -4.20 11.89
CA PRO A 228 34.56 -4.39 13.26
C PRO A 228 33.96 -3.42 14.29
N PHE A 229 33.31 -2.33 13.86
CA PHE A 229 32.87 -1.25 14.76
C PHE A 229 31.43 -1.42 15.29
N LEU A 230 30.64 -2.33 14.71
CA LEU A 230 29.27 -2.61 15.12
C LEU A 230 29.16 -3.41 16.43
N ALA A 231 27.94 -3.49 16.96
CA ALA A 231 27.59 -4.21 18.19
C ALA A 231 28.48 -3.84 19.40
N GLY A 232 28.80 -2.55 19.55
CA GLY A 232 29.66 -2.04 20.63
C GLY A 232 31.14 -2.40 20.48
N GLY A 233 31.62 -2.61 19.26
CA GLY A 233 33.01 -2.99 18.96
C GLY A 233 33.29 -4.49 19.00
N LYS A 234 32.24 -5.32 19.01
CA LYS A 234 32.37 -6.78 18.79
C LYS A 234 32.55 -7.12 17.31
N GLY A 235 32.00 -6.28 16.43
CA GLY A 235 31.97 -6.48 14.99
C GLY A 235 30.90 -7.45 14.51
N ALA A 236 30.53 -7.33 13.24
CA ALA A 236 29.47 -8.10 12.59
C ALA A 236 29.84 -8.43 11.14
N TYR A 237 29.41 -9.60 10.64
CA TYR A 237 29.40 -9.90 9.21
C TYR A 237 28.11 -9.41 8.59
N LEU A 238 28.21 -8.47 7.66
CA LEU A 238 27.06 -7.92 6.96
C LEU A 238 27.02 -8.39 5.51
N TRP A 239 25.82 -8.72 5.04
CA TRP A 239 25.47 -8.99 3.66
C TRP A 239 24.74 -7.77 3.09
N PHE A 240 25.18 -7.31 1.93
CA PHE A 240 24.68 -6.10 1.28
C PHE A 240 24.11 -6.47 -0.08
N ILE A 241 22.94 -5.93 -0.42
CA ILE A 241 22.42 -5.91 -1.78
C ILE A 241 22.04 -4.48 -2.16
N ALA A 242 22.75 -3.93 -3.14
CA ALA A 242 22.51 -2.60 -3.70
C ALA A 242 21.86 -2.70 -5.09
N SER A 243 20.82 -1.92 -5.34
CA SER A 243 20.05 -1.92 -6.60
C SER A 243 19.71 -0.49 -7.05
N PRO A 244 19.72 -0.21 -8.36
CA PRO A 244 19.32 1.10 -8.89
C PRO A 244 17.79 1.28 -8.82
N LEU A 245 17.37 2.51 -8.53
CA LEU A 245 15.97 2.95 -8.59
C LEU A 245 15.69 3.50 -10.00
N TYR A 246 14.51 3.23 -10.55
CA TYR A 246 14.11 3.58 -11.92
C TYR A 246 12.80 4.34 -11.99
N ASP A 247 12.73 5.46 -12.70
CA ASP A 247 11.43 6.06 -13.07
C ASP A 247 10.59 5.17 -14.01
N THR A 248 9.33 5.53 -14.26
CA THR A 248 8.46 4.82 -15.22
C THR A 248 8.97 4.82 -16.67
N GLN A 249 9.98 5.63 -17.02
CA GLN A 249 10.63 5.62 -18.34
C GLN A 249 11.88 4.70 -18.37
N GLY A 250 12.28 4.14 -17.24
CA GLY A 250 13.45 3.26 -17.10
C GLY A 250 14.78 3.99 -16.86
N THR A 251 14.75 5.28 -16.53
CA THR A 251 15.91 6.10 -16.18
C THR A 251 16.30 5.89 -14.71
N VAL A 252 17.60 5.85 -14.40
CA VAL A 252 18.07 5.72 -13.01
C VAL A 252 17.79 7.03 -12.24
N THR A 253 17.10 6.94 -11.10
CA THR A 253 16.74 8.08 -10.23
C THR A 253 17.45 8.08 -8.87
N GLY A 254 18.16 7.01 -8.55
CA GLY A 254 18.84 6.82 -7.28
C GLY A 254 19.24 5.36 -7.09
N ALA A 255 19.55 4.98 -5.86
CA ALA A 255 19.86 3.60 -5.52
C ALA A 255 19.35 3.25 -4.11
N ILE A 256 19.06 1.98 -3.88
CA ILE A 256 18.64 1.39 -2.61
C ILE A 256 19.63 0.30 -2.19
N GLU A 257 20.00 0.26 -0.92
CA GLU A 257 20.79 -0.82 -0.31
C GLU A 257 20.00 -1.46 0.84
N SER A 258 19.94 -2.79 0.82
CA SER A 258 19.44 -3.61 1.91
C SER A 258 20.62 -4.33 2.55
N ILE A 259 20.71 -4.23 3.88
CA ILE A 259 21.82 -4.68 4.71
C ILE A 259 21.28 -5.68 5.73
N ARG A 260 21.86 -6.88 5.77
CA ARG A 260 21.47 -7.96 6.67
C ARG A 260 22.65 -8.38 7.52
N ASP A 261 22.46 -8.46 8.84
CA ASP A 261 23.45 -9.10 9.70
C ASP A 261 23.40 -10.62 9.47
N ILE A 262 24.52 -11.18 9.00
CA ILE A 262 24.71 -12.60 8.74
C ILE A 262 25.74 -13.21 9.70
N THR A 263 26.07 -12.54 10.81
CA THR A 263 27.04 -13.02 11.80
C THR A 263 26.66 -14.40 12.33
N ASP A 264 25.42 -14.59 12.76
CA ASP A 264 24.92 -15.90 13.20
C ASP A 264 24.96 -16.93 12.08
N LYS A 265 24.55 -16.56 10.85
CA LYS A 265 24.63 -17.45 9.67
C LYS A 265 26.08 -17.84 9.33
N LYS A 266 27.06 -16.96 9.55
CA LYS A 266 28.50 -17.22 9.36
C LYS A 266 29.08 -18.08 10.47
N ASN A 267 28.70 -17.83 11.73
CA ASN A 267 29.09 -18.64 12.88
C ASN A 267 28.54 -20.06 12.72
N ILE A 268 27.22 -20.21 12.54
CA ILE A 268 26.54 -21.48 12.26
C ILE A 268 27.12 -22.17 11.03
N LYS A 269 27.41 -21.46 9.93
CA LYS A 269 28.04 -22.06 8.73
C LYS A 269 29.48 -22.50 8.98
N THR A 270 30.21 -21.86 9.89
CA THR A 270 31.57 -22.28 10.29
C THR A 270 31.49 -23.51 11.18
N GLU A 271 30.61 -23.51 12.19
CA GLU A 271 30.31 -24.69 13.03
C GLU A 271 29.82 -25.88 12.20
N LEU A 272 28.94 -25.66 11.20
CA LEU A 272 28.51 -26.68 10.25
C LEU A 272 29.63 -27.14 9.32
N ARG A 273 30.59 -26.26 8.97
CA ARG A 273 31.74 -26.65 8.15
C ARG A 273 32.71 -27.49 8.96
N ASP A 274 33.00 -27.09 10.20
CA ASP A 274 33.87 -27.83 11.11
C ASP A 274 33.24 -29.19 11.49
N ALA A 275 31.93 -29.21 11.75
CA ALA A 275 31.18 -30.45 11.93
C ALA A 275 31.11 -31.30 10.64
N SER A 276 31.02 -30.69 9.45
CA SER A 276 31.03 -31.41 8.18
C SER A 276 32.42 -31.92 7.79
N GLU A 277 33.50 -31.23 8.19
CA GLU A 277 34.89 -31.70 8.04
C GLU A 277 35.15 -32.88 9.00
N GLN A 278 34.60 -32.83 10.21
CA GLN A 278 34.62 -33.96 11.15
C GLN A 278 33.79 -35.16 10.62
N ILE A 279 32.56 -34.92 10.14
CA ILE A 279 31.73 -35.96 9.52
C ILE A 279 32.40 -36.54 8.27
N ALA A 280 33.08 -35.72 7.45
CA ALA A 280 33.79 -36.22 6.28
C ALA A 280 34.99 -37.12 6.64
N ALA A 281 35.70 -36.81 7.74
CA ALA A 281 36.75 -37.69 8.26
C ALA A 281 36.18 -39.03 8.75
N ASP A 282 35.07 -38.99 9.51
CA ASP A 282 34.37 -40.18 9.98
C ASP A 282 33.75 -40.99 8.80
N GLU A 283 33.29 -40.31 7.74
CA GLU A 283 32.72 -40.90 6.52
C GLU A 283 33.80 -41.55 5.65
N GLU A 284 35.02 -41.01 5.59
CA GLU A 284 36.15 -41.64 4.90
C GLU A 284 36.56 -42.97 5.59
N GLU A 285 36.60 -43.00 6.94
CA GLU A 285 36.83 -44.24 7.71
C GLU A 285 35.69 -45.27 7.52
N LEU A 286 34.44 -44.81 7.49
CA LEU A 286 33.27 -45.66 7.23
C LEU A 286 33.24 -46.19 5.77
N ARG A 287 33.75 -45.41 4.82
CA ARG A 287 33.79 -45.73 3.39
C ARG A 287 34.78 -46.85 3.08
N GLU A 288 35.93 -46.89 3.75
CA GLU A 288 36.87 -48.02 3.62
C GLU A 288 36.21 -49.35 4.06
N GLN A 289 35.43 -49.33 5.15
CA GLN A 289 34.65 -50.49 5.61
C GLN A 289 33.51 -50.84 4.64
N TYR A 290 32.85 -49.84 4.06
CA TYR A 290 31.77 -50.02 3.09
C TYR A 290 32.25 -50.65 1.76
N ASP A 291 33.40 -50.23 1.22
CA ASP A 291 33.93 -50.78 -0.03
C ASP A 291 34.43 -52.23 0.10
N GLU A 292 34.72 -52.71 1.33
CA GLU A 292 34.99 -54.12 1.60
C GLU A 292 33.70 -54.96 1.60
N LEU A 293 32.62 -54.45 2.22
CA LEU A 293 31.30 -55.07 2.23
C LEU A 293 30.68 -55.13 0.82
N LYS A 294 30.78 -54.04 0.06
CA LYS A 294 30.18 -53.86 -1.27
C LYS A 294 30.69 -54.87 -2.31
N LYS A 295 31.97 -55.25 -2.25
CA LYS A 295 32.54 -56.31 -3.12
C LYS A 295 31.90 -57.68 -2.91
N SER A 296 31.41 -57.97 -1.70
CA SER A 296 30.66 -59.19 -1.39
C SER A 296 29.24 -59.13 -1.97
N GLU A 297 28.60 -57.96 -1.90
CA GLU A 297 27.24 -57.73 -2.38
C GLU A 297 27.15 -57.75 -3.92
N ASP A 298 28.09 -57.09 -4.62
CA ASP A 298 28.09 -57.01 -6.09
C ASP A 298 28.19 -58.40 -6.76
N ALA A 299 28.97 -59.33 -6.17
CA ALA A 299 29.09 -60.70 -6.65
C ALA A 299 27.78 -61.51 -6.54
N LEU A 300 26.97 -61.24 -5.50
CA LEU A 300 25.65 -61.84 -5.33
C LEU A 300 24.63 -61.20 -6.28
N ARG A 301 24.75 -59.90 -6.52
CA ARG A 301 23.88 -59.08 -7.38
C ARG A 301 23.97 -59.47 -8.87
N GLU A 302 25.17 -59.77 -9.38
CA GLU A 302 25.38 -60.16 -10.79
C GLU A 302 24.68 -61.48 -11.14
N SER A 303 24.62 -62.42 -10.20
CA SER A 303 23.92 -63.70 -10.37
C SER A 303 22.40 -63.52 -10.45
N ARG A 304 21.85 -62.67 -9.58
CA ARG A 304 20.41 -62.39 -9.49
C ARG A 304 19.89 -61.60 -10.70
N ALA A 305 20.61 -60.57 -11.13
CA ALA A 305 20.20 -59.71 -12.24
C ALA A 305 20.05 -60.47 -13.58
N LYS A 306 20.87 -61.50 -13.82
CA LYS A 306 20.78 -62.35 -15.03
C LYS A 306 19.49 -63.18 -15.09
N LEU A 307 18.92 -63.53 -13.94
CA LEU A 307 17.66 -64.28 -13.86
C LEU A 307 16.45 -63.35 -14.03
N GLU A 308 16.45 -62.20 -13.35
CA GLU A 308 15.37 -61.21 -13.40
C GLU A 308 15.21 -60.59 -14.80
N ALA A 309 16.32 -60.29 -15.49
CA ALA A 309 16.29 -59.72 -16.85
C ALA A 309 15.62 -60.65 -17.89
N ALA A 310 15.75 -61.97 -17.73
CA ALA A 310 15.11 -62.93 -18.63
C ALA A 310 13.57 -62.91 -18.48
N LEU A 311 13.08 -62.88 -17.24
CA LEU A 311 11.64 -62.91 -16.93
C LEU A 311 10.92 -61.60 -17.26
N ALA A 312 11.57 -60.45 -17.04
CA ALA A 312 11.01 -59.13 -17.33
C ALA A 312 10.84 -58.87 -18.84
N SER A 313 11.63 -59.51 -19.71
CA SER A 313 11.57 -59.31 -21.16
C SER A 313 10.34 -59.95 -21.86
N MET A 314 9.51 -60.70 -21.12
CA MET A 314 8.35 -61.41 -21.66
C MET A 314 7.08 -60.55 -21.61
N THR A 315 6.38 -60.44 -22.74
CA THR A 315 5.17 -59.61 -22.91
C THR A 315 3.86 -60.28 -22.47
N ASP A 316 3.88 -61.58 -22.20
CA ASP A 316 2.75 -62.28 -21.59
C ASP A 316 2.88 -62.29 -20.08
N ALA A 317 1.76 -62.14 -19.38
CA ALA A 317 1.70 -62.32 -17.94
C ALA A 317 2.24 -63.70 -17.57
N ILE A 318 3.16 -63.82 -16.62
CA ILE A 318 3.64 -65.10 -16.07
C ILE A 318 3.63 -65.00 -14.56
N PHE A 319 3.19 -66.05 -13.86
CA PHE A 319 3.05 -66.07 -12.41
C PHE A 319 3.20 -67.47 -11.80
N ILE A 320 3.86 -67.55 -10.64
CA ILE A 320 4.29 -68.77 -9.97
C ILE A 320 3.75 -68.76 -8.53
N SER A 321 3.17 -69.87 -8.05
CA SER A 321 2.67 -70.00 -6.68
C SER A 321 3.33 -71.11 -5.86
N ASP A 322 3.25 -71.01 -4.53
CA ASP A 322 3.46 -72.14 -3.62
C ASP A 322 2.24 -73.08 -3.56
N THR A 323 2.34 -74.17 -2.78
CA THR A 323 1.27 -75.16 -2.57
C THR A 323 -0.01 -74.62 -1.92
N LYS A 324 0.04 -73.44 -1.32
CA LYS A 324 -1.11 -72.77 -0.68
C LYS A 324 -1.74 -71.72 -1.60
N GLY A 325 -1.31 -71.64 -2.86
CA GLY A 325 -1.79 -70.66 -3.84
C GLY A 325 -1.21 -69.26 -3.65
N ARG A 326 -0.08 -69.12 -2.93
CA ARG A 326 0.58 -67.83 -2.70
C ARG A 326 1.58 -67.54 -3.79
N PHE A 327 1.46 -66.41 -4.48
CA PHE A 327 2.32 -66.01 -5.58
C PHE A 327 3.72 -65.63 -5.09
N ILE A 328 4.67 -66.51 -5.39
CA ILE A 328 6.08 -66.37 -5.00
C ILE A 328 6.85 -65.51 -6.01
N ASP A 329 6.48 -65.52 -7.28
CA ASP A 329 7.02 -64.62 -8.31
C ASP A 329 6.05 -64.47 -9.49
N PHE A 330 6.20 -63.41 -10.27
CA PHE A 330 5.49 -63.16 -11.53
C PHE A 330 6.25 -62.15 -12.40
N ASN A 331 5.71 -61.66 -13.51
CA ASN A 331 6.35 -60.60 -14.33
C ASN A 331 5.46 -59.36 -14.50
N ASP A 332 5.96 -58.30 -15.13
CA ASP A 332 5.26 -57.00 -15.20
C ASP A 332 4.00 -57.06 -16.09
N ALA A 333 4.06 -57.86 -17.15
CA ALA A 333 2.91 -58.13 -18.00
C ALA A 333 1.72 -58.73 -17.24
N PHE A 334 1.94 -59.41 -16.10
CA PHE A 334 0.86 -59.90 -15.24
C PHE A 334 0.02 -58.79 -14.64
N ALA A 335 0.64 -57.67 -14.29
CA ALA A 335 -0.11 -56.52 -13.78
C ALA A 335 -0.92 -55.86 -14.88
N THR A 336 -0.25 -55.45 -15.96
CA THR A 336 -0.87 -54.77 -17.11
C THR A 336 -2.03 -55.58 -17.66
N PHE A 337 -1.84 -56.90 -17.77
CA PHE A 337 -2.88 -57.83 -18.16
C PHE A 337 -4.11 -57.76 -17.24
N HIS A 338 -3.92 -57.88 -15.93
CA HIS A 338 -5.01 -57.90 -14.96
C HIS A 338 -5.55 -56.51 -14.57
N ARG A 339 -5.22 -55.47 -15.35
CA ARG A 339 -5.48 -54.06 -15.05
C ARG A 339 -4.98 -53.60 -13.68
N PHE A 340 -4.09 -54.34 -13.06
CA PHE A 340 -3.23 -53.82 -12.02
C PHE A 340 -2.28 -52.80 -12.66
N ARG A 341 -2.14 -51.64 -12.01
CA ARG A 341 -1.30 -50.57 -12.55
C ARG A 341 0.16 -51.00 -12.63
N ASN A 342 0.58 -51.84 -11.71
CA ASN A 342 1.91 -52.41 -11.60
C ASN A 342 1.87 -53.72 -10.81
N LYS A 343 3.04 -54.36 -10.73
CA LYS A 343 3.27 -55.70 -10.20
C LYS A 343 3.04 -55.87 -8.68
N ASP A 344 2.71 -54.81 -7.96
CA ASP A 344 2.56 -54.87 -6.50
C ASP A 344 1.10 -54.78 -6.02
N GLU A 345 0.19 -54.18 -6.80
CA GLU A 345 -1.26 -54.27 -6.55
C GLU A 345 -1.78 -55.71 -6.72
N CYS A 346 -1.05 -56.50 -7.48
CA CYS A 346 -1.18 -57.95 -7.57
C CYS A 346 -0.99 -58.58 -6.18
N ALA A 347 -2.09 -58.93 -5.51
CA ALA A 347 -2.04 -59.60 -4.22
C ALA A 347 -1.10 -60.82 -4.23
N ARG A 348 -0.53 -61.14 -3.08
CA ARG A 348 0.47 -62.22 -2.97
C ARG A 348 -0.16 -63.58 -2.73
N THR A 349 -1.49 -63.70 -2.66
CA THR A 349 -2.17 -64.99 -2.67
C THR A 349 -3.41 -64.99 -3.55
N LEU A 350 -3.62 -66.06 -4.32
CA LEU A 350 -4.78 -66.21 -5.18
C LEU A 350 -6.10 -66.17 -4.40
N ALA A 351 -6.11 -66.59 -3.13
CA ALA A 351 -7.32 -66.60 -2.30
C ALA A 351 -7.96 -65.21 -2.17
N GLU A 352 -7.17 -64.15 -2.32
CA GLU A 352 -7.60 -62.74 -2.31
C GLU A 352 -8.04 -62.24 -3.70
N TYR A 353 -7.72 -62.95 -4.79
CA TYR A 353 -8.05 -62.48 -6.16
C TYR A 353 -9.55 -62.49 -6.49
N PRO A 354 -10.42 -63.33 -5.90
CA PRO A 354 -11.85 -63.12 -5.94
C PRO A 354 -12.30 -61.81 -5.30
N ASP A 355 -11.52 -61.19 -4.41
CA ASP A 355 -11.86 -59.89 -3.83
C ASP A 355 -11.53 -58.73 -4.79
N PHE A 356 -10.48 -58.90 -5.61
CA PHE A 356 -10.10 -57.96 -6.67
C PHE A 356 -10.85 -58.19 -7.99
N PHE A 357 -11.21 -59.43 -8.34
CA PHE A 357 -11.79 -59.77 -9.64
C PHE A 357 -13.10 -60.54 -9.55
N GLU A 358 -14.05 -60.11 -10.36
CA GLU A 358 -15.09 -60.99 -10.88
C GLU A 358 -14.61 -61.53 -12.21
N VAL A 359 -14.22 -62.79 -12.17
CA VAL A 359 -13.85 -63.56 -13.34
C VAL A 359 -15.13 -64.24 -13.81
N PHE A 360 -15.70 -63.75 -14.90
CA PHE A 360 -16.85 -64.35 -15.55
C PHE A 360 -16.38 -65.33 -16.62
N MET A 361 -17.03 -66.49 -16.68
CA MET A 361 -16.92 -67.41 -17.80
C MET A 361 -17.44 -66.73 -19.09
N PRO A 362 -17.06 -67.20 -20.29
CA PRO A 362 -17.48 -66.57 -21.56
C PRO A 362 -19.00 -66.53 -21.81
N ASP A 363 -19.78 -67.34 -21.09
CA ASP A 363 -21.25 -67.33 -21.10
C ASP A 363 -21.87 -66.26 -20.17
N GLY A 364 -21.05 -65.54 -19.41
CA GLY A 364 -21.44 -64.44 -18.53
C GLY A 364 -21.73 -64.84 -17.08
N GLU A 365 -21.63 -66.13 -16.72
CA GLU A 365 -21.76 -66.57 -15.33
C GLU A 365 -20.45 -66.39 -14.55
N LEU A 366 -20.55 -66.22 -13.23
CA LEU A 366 -19.39 -65.97 -12.36
C LEU A 366 -18.60 -67.27 -12.12
N ALA A 367 -17.32 -67.30 -12.47
CA ALA A 367 -16.45 -68.46 -12.27
C ALA A 367 -16.02 -68.59 -10.79
N PRO A 368 -16.31 -69.72 -10.09
CA PRO A 368 -15.84 -69.93 -8.72
C PRO A 368 -14.32 -70.16 -8.68
N LEU A 369 -13.68 -69.75 -7.57
CA LEU A 369 -12.22 -69.71 -7.43
C LEU A 369 -11.50 -71.03 -7.75
N ASP A 370 -12.08 -72.17 -7.40
CA ASP A 370 -11.47 -73.50 -7.59
C ASP A 370 -11.37 -73.92 -9.08
N MET A 371 -12.08 -73.21 -9.96
CA MET A 371 -12.05 -73.35 -11.42
C MET A 371 -11.08 -72.38 -12.10
N TRP A 372 -10.50 -71.43 -11.38
CA TRP A 372 -9.48 -70.51 -11.91
C TRP A 372 -8.17 -71.26 -12.20
N ALA A 373 -7.23 -70.62 -12.91
CA ALA A 373 -6.02 -71.29 -13.41
C ALA A 373 -5.15 -71.98 -12.33
N VAL A 374 -4.92 -71.31 -11.21
CA VAL A 374 -3.92 -71.73 -10.19
C VAL A 374 -4.37 -72.95 -9.35
N PRO A 375 -5.61 -73.03 -8.80
CA PRO A 375 -6.01 -74.17 -7.98
C PRO A 375 -6.12 -75.46 -8.79
N ARG A 376 -6.43 -75.35 -10.09
CA ARG A 376 -6.42 -76.47 -11.03
C ARG A 376 -5.00 -77.03 -11.20
N ALA A 377 -4.01 -76.16 -11.42
CA ALA A 377 -2.60 -76.55 -11.51
C ALA A 377 -2.12 -77.30 -10.25
N LEU A 378 -2.46 -76.79 -9.06
CA LEU A 378 -2.07 -77.38 -7.78
C LEU A 378 -2.71 -78.76 -7.48
N ARG A 379 -3.75 -79.17 -8.21
CA ARG A 379 -4.29 -80.53 -8.16
C ARG A 379 -3.58 -81.52 -9.11
N GLY A 380 -2.56 -81.06 -9.83
CA GLY A 380 -1.82 -81.85 -10.82
C GLY A 380 -2.31 -81.69 -12.26
N GLU A 381 -3.20 -80.73 -12.56
CA GLU A 381 -3.66 -80.47 -13.93
C GLU A 381 -2.65 -79.62 -14.72
N THR A 382 -2.51 -79.87 -16.02
CA THR A 382 -1.74 -79.03 -16.97
C THR A 382 -2.64 -78.66 -18.15
N VAL A 383 -2.84 -77.36 -18.41
CA VAL A 383 -3.87 -76.83 -19.35
C VAL A 383 -3.36 -75.59 -20.09
N THR A 384 -3.87 -75.33 -21.30
CA THR A 384 -3.51 -74.14 -22.11
C THR A 384 -4.73 -73.39 -22.65
N ASN A 385 -4.59 -72.05 -22.75
CA ASN A 385 -5.50 -71.04 -23.35
C ASN A 385 -7.00 -71.09 -22.93
N ALA A 386 -7.31 -70.81 -21.66
CA ALA A 386 -8.69 -70.62 -21.16
C ALA A 386 -9.07 -69.12 -21.08
N GLU A 387 -10.26 -68.73 -21.56
CA GLU A 387 -10.74 -67.34 -21.62
C GLU A 387 -11.73 -66.96 -20.51
N TYR A 388 -11.65 -65.71 -20.05
CA TYR A 388 -12.57 -65.12 -19.06
C TYR A 388 -12.81 -63.63 -19.32
N THR A 389 -14.00 -63.12 -19.00
CA THR A 389 -14.22 -61.67 -18.84
C THR A 389 -13.86 -61.30 -17.41
N LEU A 390 -12.86 -60.44 -17.24
CA LEU A 390 -12.45 -59.95 -15.93
C LEU A 390 -13.06 -58.57 -15.70
N ARG A 391 -13.81 -58.43 -14.62
CA ARG A 391 -14.09 -57.13 -14.02
C ARG A 391 -13.21 -56.98 -12.78
N ARG A 392 -12.34 -55.97 -12.78
CA ARG A 392 -11.69 -55.48 -11.57
C ARG A 392 -12.79 -54.88 -10.70
N LYS A 393 -13.18 -55.58 -9.63
CA LYS A 393 -14.27 -55.20 -8.71
C LYS A 393 -14.06 -53.79 -8.17
N ASP A 394 -12.79 -53.49 -7.90
CA ASP A 394 -12.27 -52.24 -7.37
C ASP A 394 -12.21 -51.12 -8.42
N THR A 395 -11.55 -51.27 -9.58
CA THR A 395 -11.49 -50.17 -10.58
C THR A 395 -12.73 -50.09 -11.48
N GLY A 396 -13.63 -51.07 -11.39
CA GLY A 396 -14.76 -51.28 -12.30
C GLY A 396 -14.35 -51.65 -13.74
N GLU A 397 -13.06 -51.62 -14.06
CA GLU A 397 -12.58 -51.89 -15.41
C GLU A 397 -12.93 -53.31 -15.78
N THR A 398 -13.55 -53.44 -16.95
CA THR A 398 -14.06 -54.72 -17.43
C THR A 398 -13.42 -55.01 -18.78
N TRP A 399 -12.64 -56.08 -18.83
CA TRP A 399 -11.90 -56.54 -19.98
C TRP A 399 -12.03 -58.05 -20.13
N VAL A 400 -11.32 -58.63 -21.10
CA VAL A 400 -11.37 -60.07 -21.38
C VAL A 400 -9.93 -60.58 -21.50
N GLY A 401 -9.66 -61.80 -21.06
CA GLY A 401 -8.31 -62.34 -20.90
C GLY A 401 -8.18 -63.87 -21.06
N SER A 402 -6.99 -64.35 -21.46
CA SER A 402 -6.71 -65.77 -21.82
C SER A 402 -5.51 -66.36 -21.05
N TYR A 403 -5.55 -67.63 -20.58
CA TYR A 403 -4.60 -68.22 -19.59
C TYR A 403 -4.08 -69.66 -19.84
N SER A 404 -2.86 -70.03 -19.37
CA SER A 404 -2.26 -71.41 -19.42
C SER A 404 -1.48 -71.80 -18.13
N PHE A 405 -1.39 -73.07 -17.69
CA PHE A 405 -0.82 -73.47 -16.35
C PHE A 405 -0.33 -74.93 -16.13
N SER A 406 0.53 -75.17 -15.11
CA SER A 406 1.10 -76.50 -14.69
C SER A 406 1.68 -76.54 -13.24
N PRO A 407 1.82 -77.69 -12.54
CA PRO A 407 2.48 -77.82 -11.22
C PRO A 407 4.02 -77.89 -11.22
N ILE A 408 4.64 -77.71 -10.04
CA ILE A 408 6.09 -77.76 -9.75
C ILE A 408 6.38 -78.85 -8.69
N LEU A 409 7.46 -79.63 -8.86
CA LEU A 409 7.83 -80.78 -8.01
C LEU A 409 9.20 -80.60 -7.30
N ASP A 410 9.41 -81.24 -6.15
CA ASP A 410 10.71 -81.34 -5.46
C ASP A 410 11.51 -82.61 -5.82
N ASN A 411 12.69 -82.77 -5.18
CA ASN A 411 13.62 -83.88 -5.44
C ASN A 411 13.09 -85.26 -5.00
N ASP A 412 12.10 -85.32 -4.11
CA ASP A 412 11.45 -86.57 -3.67
C ASP A 412 10.12 -86.82 -4.43
N GLY A 413 9.75 -85.91 -5.34
CA GLY A 413 8.62 -86.04 -6.26
C GLY A 413 7.29 -85.44 -5.76
N ALA A 414 7.30 -84.67 -4.67
CA ALA A 414 6.10 -84.03 -4.12
C ALA A 414 5.81 -82.69 -4.79
N ILE A 415 4.52 -82.30 -4.91
CA ILE A 415 4.13 -80.99 -5.45
C ILE A 415 4.48 -79.90 -4.44
N VAL A 416 5.25 -78.90 -4.88
CA VAL A 416 5.70 -77.75 -4.08
C VAL A 416 5.20 -76.38 -4.60
N GLY A 417 4.59 -76.33 -5.79
CA GLY A 417 4.05 -75.08 -6.34
C GLY A 417 3.33 -75.22 -7.68
N SER A 418 3.04 -74.09 -8.35
CA SER A 418 2.46 -74.01 -9.71
C SER A 418 3.02 -72.84 -10.53
N VAL A 419 2.84 -72.87 -11.85
CA VAL A 419 3.18 -71.79 -12.79
C VAL A 419 2.07 -71.57 -13.83
N VAL A 420 1.78 -70.30 -14.18
CA VAL A 420 0.65 -69.84 -14.99
C VAL A 420 1.05 -68.66 -15.91
N LEU A 421 0.33 -68.45 -17.03
CA LEU A 421 0.56 -67.38 -18.03
C LEU A 421 -0.77 -66.73 -18.52
N GLY A 422 -0.82 -65.44 -18.97
CA GLY A 422 -2.03 -64.80 -19.60
C GLY A 422 -1.95 -63.42 -20.34
N ARG A 423 -3.04 -62.91 -20.97
CA ARG A 423 -3.09 -61.74 -21.92
C ARG A 423 -4.50 -61.06 -22.15
N ASP A 424 -4.60 -59.71 -22.35
CA ASP A 424 -5.85 -58.84 -22.38
C ASP A 424 -6.33 -58.22 -23.73
N ILE A 425 -7.60 -57.74 -23.79
CA ILE A 425 -8.25 -57.03 -24.93
C ILE A 425 -9.31 -55.88 -24.61
N THR A 426 -9.04 -54.83 -23.78
CA THR A 426 -10.08 -53.85 -23.30
C THR A 426 -10.55 -52.64 -24.18
N GLU A 427 -9.66 -51.69 -24.54
CA GLU A 427 -9.80 -50.20 -24.49
C GLU A 427 -10.98 -49.53 -25.25
N LYS A 428 -11.66 -50.34 -26.04
CA LYS A 428 -12.85 -50.16 -26.90
C LYS A 428 -14.13 -49.66 -26.17
N LYS A 429 -14.06 -48.90 -25.05
CA LYS A 429 -15.06 -48.98 -23.96
C LYS A 429 -15.48 -47.78 -23.05
N ARG A 430 -14.90 -46.57 -23.10
CA ARG A 430 -15.36 -45.39 -22.28
C ARG A 430 -15.81 -44.20 -23.18
N ALA A 431 -15.61 -42.93 -22.75
CA ALA A 431 -15.86 -41.63 -23.41
C ALA A 431 -16.87 -40.61 -22.79
N GLU A 432 -17.52 -40.84 -21.62
CA GLU A 432 -18.82 -40.15 -21.32
C GLU A 432 -18.91 -39.08 -20.19
N GLU A 433 -17.93 -38.84 -19.31
CA GLU A 433 -18.20 -38.31 -17.93
C GLU A 433 -17.87 -36.81 -17.60
N ALA A 434 -17.44 -35.96 -18.54
CA ALA A 434 -16.62 -34.76 -18.25
C ALA A 434 -17.29 -33.45 -17.69
N LEU A 435 -18.44 -33.50 -16.98
CA LEU A 435 -19.35 -32.33 -16.87
C LEU A 435 -19.27 -31.46 -15.57
N ARG A 436 -18.60 -31.89 -14.48
CA ARG A 436 -18.95 -31.43 -13.11
C ARG A 436 -18.28 -30.14 -12.58
N THR A 437 -17.24 -29.60 -13.22
CA THR A 437 -16.27 -28.69 -12.54
C THR A 437 -16.56 -27.18 -12.67
N SER A 438 -17.84 -26.75 -12.79
CA SER A 438 -18.18 -25.40 -13.29
C SER A 438 -18.78 -24.41 -12.25
N GLU A 439 -18.86 -24.74 -10.96
CA GLU A 439 -19.83 -24.10 -10.05
C GLU A 439 -19.27 -23.17 -8.94
N GLU A 440 -17.97 -23.13 -8.65
CA GLU A 440 -17.46 -22.46 -7.42
C GLU A 440 -17.08 -20.97 -7.56
N ASP A 441 -16.55 -20.53 -8.71
CA ASP A 441 -16.06 -19.15 -8.93
C ASP A 441 -17.13 -18.05 -8.78
N HIS A 442 -18.42 -18.41 -8.90
CA HIS A 442 -19.52 -17.44 -8.97
C HIS A 442 -19.80 -16.66 -7.68
N ARG A 443 -19.31 -17.09 -6.50
CA ARG A 443 -19.84 -16.60 -5.21
C ARG A 443 -19.36 -15.20 -4.80
N ARG A 444 -18.11 -14.81 -5.10
CA ARG A 444 -17.47 -13.60 -4.52
C ARG A 444 -17.90 -12.28 -5.14
N LEU A 445 -18.12 -12.27 -6.46
CA LEU A 445 -18.47 -11.06 -7.21
C LEU A 445 -19.82 -10.44 -6.78
N PHE A 446 -20.62 -11.19 -6.02
CA PHE A 446 -21.95 -10.79 -5.58
C PHE A 446 -21.94 -9.79 -4.41
N GLU A 447 -21.05 -9.96 -3.43
CA GLU A 447 -21.16 -9.29 -2.12
C GLU A 447 -20.64 -7.84 -2.09
N THR A 448 -19.74 -7.46 -3.00
CA THR A 448 -19.05 -6.15 -2.98
C THR A 448 -19.55 -5.13 -4.01
N MET A 449 -20.54 -5.49 -4.83
CA MET A 449 -21.00 -4.67 -5.95
C MET A 449 -21.74 -3.40 -5.49
N VAL A 450 -21.50 -2.28 -6.17
CA VAL A 450 -22.16 -0.98 -5.87
C VAL A 450 -23.61 -0.94 -6.37
N GLN A 451 -23.91 -1.68 -7.44
CA GLN A 451 -25.26 -1.87 -7.97
C GLN A 451 -26.02 -2.88 -7.10
N GLY A 452 -27.33 -2.67 -6.93
CA GLY A 452 -28.18 -3.62 -6.21
C GLY A 452 -28.40 -4.89 -7.01
N VAL A 453 -28.00 -6.05 -6.47
CA VAL A 453 -28.20 -7.35 -7.11
C VAL A 453 -29.12 -8.23 -6.27
N VAL A 454 -30.12 -8.87 -6.90
CA VAL A 454 -31.09 -9.76 -6.25
C VAL A 454 -31.25 -11.05 -7.08
N TYR A 455 -31.19 -12.22 -6.43
CA TYR A 455 -31.45 -13.53 -7.03
C TYR A 455 -32.84 -14.05 -6.64
N LEU A 456 -33.60 -14.54 -7.63
CA LEU A 456 -34.96 -15.04 -7.47
C LEU A 456 -35.14 -16.43 -8.09
N ASP A 457 -35.87 -17.32 -7.43
CA ASP A 457 -36.13 -18.68 -7.91
C ASP A 457 -37.18 -18.75 -9.06
N ALA A 458 -37.55 -19.97 -9.47
CA ALA A 458 -38.48 -20.20 -10.58
C ALA A 458 -39.92 -19.76 -10.28
N GLU A 459 -40.26 -19.66 -9.00
CA GLU A 459 -41.53 -19.18 -8.48
C GLU A 459 -41.55 -17.64 -8.34
N GLY A 460 -40.39 -16.99 -8.46
CA GLY A 460 -40.22 -15.53 -8.35
C GLY A 460 -39.84 -15.06 -6.95
N THR A 461 -39.50 -15.98 -6.05
CA THR A 461 -39.19 -15.72 -4.64
C THR A 461 -37.78 -15.16 -4.50
N ILE A 462 -37.59 -14.10 -3.71
CA ILE A 462 -36.26 -13.55 -3.43
C ILE A 462 -35.50 -14.52 -2.52
N THR A 463 -34.39 -15.04 -3.06
CA THR A 463 -33.53 -16.04 -2.41
C THR A 463 -32.24 -15.44 -1.82
N SER A 464 -31.76 -14.34 -2.38
CA SER A 464 -30.57 -13.62 -1.93
C SER A 464 -30.53 -12.22 -2.52
N MET A 465 -29.94 -11.27 -1.80
CA MET A 465 -29.57 -9.96 -2.35
C MET A 465 -28.25 -9.48 -1.75
N ASN A 466 -27.57 -8.58 -2.45
CA ASN A 466 -26.32 -8.00 -1.98
C ASN A 466 -26.55 -6.73 -1.11
N PRO A 467 -25.53 -6.27 -0.35
CA PRO A 467 -25.66 -5.10 0.54
C PRO A 467 -25.95 -3.77 -0.17
N ALA A 468 -25.78 -3.68 -1.50
CA ALA A 468 -26.19 -2.52 -2.27
C ALA A 468 -27.69 -2.49 -2.55
N ALA A 469 -28.30 -3.64 -2.83
CA ALA A 469 -29.75 -3.74 -3.02
C ALA A 469 -30.51 -3.25 -1.77
N GLU A 470 -30.03 -3.64 -0.58
CA GLU A 470 -30.63 -3.23 0.69
C GLU A 470 -30.63 -1.70 0.88
N ARG A 471 -29.51 -1.03 0.54
CA ARG A 471 -29.36 0.43 0.66
C ARG A 471 -30.21 1.21 -0.36
N ILE A 472 -30.33 0.71 -1.58
CA ILE A 472 -31.10 1.37 -2.64
C ILE A 472 -32.61 1.22 -2.36
N LEU A 473 -33.06 0.03 -1.95
CA LEU A 473 -34.47 -0.28 -1.64
C LEU A 473 -34.90 0.09 -0.20
N GLY A 474 -33.97 0.48 0.67
CA GLY A 474 -34.24 0.92 2.04
C GLY A 474 -34.71 -0.17 3.00
N LYS A 475 -34.43 -1.45 2.71
CA LYS A 475 -34.90 -2.63 3.47
C LYS A 475 -33.90 -3.78 3.36
N THR A 476 -33.72 -4.57 4.41
CA THR A 476 -32.76 -5.68 4.42
C THR A 476 -33.30 -6.98 3.82
N LEU A 477 -32.42 -7.90 3.44
CA LEU A 477 -32.75 -9.22 2.86
C LEU A 477 -33.72 -10.02 3.73
N ASP A 478 -33.57 -9.98 5.06
CA ASP A 478 -34.48 -10.65 6.00
C ASP A 478 -35.94 -10.15 5.91
N MET A 479 -36.17 -8.94 5.37
CA MET A 479 -37.52 -8.39 5.12
C MET A 479 -38.11 -8.82 3.77
N PHE A 480 -37.32 -9.47 2.90
CA PHE A 480 -37.72 -9.93 1.57
C PHE A 480 -37.54 -11.45 1.39
N LEU A 481 -36.84 -12.14 2.30
CA LEU A 481 -36.56 -13.57 2.27
C LEU A 481 -37.87 -14.39 2.30
N GLY A 482 -38.19 -15.03 1.17
CA GLY A 482 -39.41 -15.84 1.03
C GLY A 482 -40.62 -15.11 0.42
N GLU A 483 -40.50 -13.83 0.06
CA GLU A 483 -41.51 -13.07 -0.70
C GLU A 483 -41.15 -13.01 -2.19
N THR A 484 -42.14 -12.81 -3.08
CA THR A 484 -41.90 -12.67 -4.53
C THR A 484 -41.93 -11.21 -4.97
N SER A 485 -41.23 -10.86 -6.07
CA SER A 485 -41.26 -9.47 -6.60
C SER A 485 -42.65 -8.95 -6.99
N ASP A 486 -43.68 -9.80 -7.03
CA ASP A 486 -45.08 -9.41 -7.25
C ASP A 486 -46.00 -9.53 -6.03
N THR A 487 -45.53 -10.06 -4.89
CA THR A 487 -46.25 -10.03 -3.59
C THR A 487 -45.68 -9.04 -2.59
N VAL A 488 -44.38 -8.74 -2.67
CA VAL A 488 -43.74 -7.68 -1.89
C VAL A 488 -44.49 -6.36 -2.08
N GLU A 489 -44.99 -5.77 -0.99
CA GLU A 489 -45.60 -4.42 -0.98
C GLU A 489 -44.52 -3.32 -1.13
N LEU A 490 -43.89 -3.27 -2.30
CA LEU A 490 -43.21 -2.08 -2.80
C LEU A 490 -44.21 -1.32 -3.66
N ASP A 491 -44.41 -0.04 -3.36
CA ASP A 491 -45.18 0.86 -4.22
C ASP A 491 -44.28 1.27 -5.40
N LEU A 492 -44.63 0.78 -6.59
CA LEU A 492 -43.83 0.86 -7.80
C LEU A 492 -44.59 1.63 -8.88
N ILE A 493 -43.91 2.55 -9.57
CA ILE A 493 -44.50 3.37 -10.65
C ILE A 493 -43.67 3.32 -11.93
N ARG A 494 -44.36 3.44 -13.07
CA ARG A 494 -43.78 3.70 -14.39
C ARG A 494 -43.40 5.18 -14.52
N GLU A 495 -42.59 5.53 -15.52
CA GLU A 495 -42.22 6.93 -15.78
C GLU A 495 -43.42 7.88 -16.01
N ASP A 496 -44.55 7.36 -16.48
CA ASP A 496 -45.80 8.11 -16.66
C ASP A 496 -46.66 8.23 -15.40
N GLY A 497 -46.14 7.79 -14.24
CA GLY A 497 -46.82 7.79 -12.95
C GLY A 497 -47.89 6.71 -12.78
N SER A 498 -48.11 5.84 -13.77
CA SER A 498 -49.02 4.71 -13.61
C SER A 498 -48.40 3.61 -12.72
N PRO A 499 -49.20 2.91 -11.90
CA PRO A 499 -48.67 1.86 -11.02
C PRO A 499 -48.07 0.72 -11.85
N PHE A 500 -46.88 0.29 -11.48
CA PHE A 500 -46.13 -0.77 -12.15
C PHE A 500 -46.62 -2.12 -11.63
N PRO A 501 -47.39 -2.93 -12.39
CA PRO A 501 -47.98 -4.14 -11.86
C PRO A 501 -46.90 -5.18 -11.56
N GLY A 502 -46.95 -5.85 -10.41
CA GLY A 502 -45.91 -6.83 -10.02
C GLY A 502 -45.66 -7.93 -11.05
N ARG A 503 -46.70 -8.39 -11.76
CA ARG A 503 -46.57 -9.36 -12.87
C ARG A 503 -45.77 -8.85 -14.08
N GLU A 504 -45.69 -7.54 -14.23
CA GLU A 504 -44.93 -6.86 -15.29
C GLU A 504 -43.54 -6.42 -14.81
N HIS A 505 -43.22 -6.61 -13.52
CA HIS A 505 -41.89 -6.34 -12.97
C HIS A 505 -40.81 -7.06 -13.80
N PRO A 506 -39.66 -6.43 -14.10
CA PRO A 506 -38.65 -7.00 -15.00
C PRO A 506 -38.22 -8.43 -14.65
N SER A 507 -38.12 -8.80 -13.36
CA SER A 507 -37.84 -10.18 -12.96
C SER A 507 -38.97 -11.17 -13.33
N MET A 508 -40.23 -10.78 -13.15
CA MET A 508 -41.40 -11.62 -13.43
C MET A 508 -41.66 -11.74 -14.94
N VAL A 509 -41.35 -10.69 -15.71
CA VAL A 509 -41.36 -10.73 -17.18
C VAL A 509 -40.22 -11.61 -17.70
N ALA A 510 -39.02 -11.51 -17.15
CA ALA A 510 -37.91 -12.39 -17.50
C ALA A 510 -38.22 -13.87 -17.18
N LEU A 511 -38.80 -14.16 -16.01
CA LEU A 511 -39.26 -15.49 -15.59
C LEU A 511 -40.35 -16.06 -16.52
N SER A 512 -41.35 -15.25 -16.88
CA SER A 512 -42.51 -15.71 -17.64
C SER A 512 -42.26 -15.81 -19.15
N THR A 513 -41.45 -14.91 -19.72
CA THR A 513 -41.17 -14.83 -21.16
C THR A 513 -39.89 -15.54 -21.59
N GLY A 514 -38.98 -15.82 -20.65
CA GLY A 514 -37.68 -16.42 -20.98
C GLY A 514 -36.79 -15.52 -21.82
N ARG A 515 -36.84 -14.21 -21.62
CA ARG A 515 -35.95 -13.23 -22.27
C ARG A 515 -35.39 -12.26 -21.25
N GLU A 516 -34.15 -11.83 -21.46
CA GLU A 516 -33.60 -10.72 -20.69
C GLU A 516 -34.39 -9.43 -20.91
N VAL A 517 -34.56 -8.67 -19.84
CA VAL A 517 -35.24 -7.38 -19.82
C VAL A 517 -34.20 -6.36 -19.36
N ARG A 518 -33.95 -5.32 -20.16
CA ARG A 518 -32.89 -4.33 -19.88
C ARG A 518 -33.41 -2.91 -19.93
N ASP A 519 -32.70 -2.03 -19.25
CA ASP A 519 -32.85 -0.57 -19.23
C ASP A 519 -34.27 -0.10 -18.85
N VAL A 520 -34.98 -0.87 -18.01
CA VAL A 520 -36.30 -0.49 -17.53
C VAL A 520 -36.17 0.50 -16.38
N VAL A 521 -36.69 1.71 -16.59
CA VAL A 521 -36.79 2.73 -15.54
C VAL A 521 -38.10 2.58 -14.78
N MET A 522 -38.03 2.64 -13.46
CA MET A 522 -39.19 2.57 -12.57
C MET A 522 -38.92 3.34 -11.28
N GLY A 523 -39.97 3.96 -10.73
CA GLY A 523 -39.93 4.59 -9.42
C GLY A 523 -40.22 3.55 -8.34
N VAL A 524 -39.35 3.42 -7.35
CA VAL A 524 -39.56 2.63 -6.13
C VAL A 524 -39.85 3.61 -5.00
N PHE A 525 -41.00 3.48 -4.34
CA PHE A 525 -41.31 4.29 -3.17
C PHE A 525 -40.46 3.82 -2.00
N ILE A 526 -39.75 4.75 -1.36
CA ILE A 526 -39.02 4.49 -0.12
C ILE A 526 -39.85 5.09 1.02
N PRO A 527 -40.53 4.28 1.85
CA PRO A 527 -41.49 4.79 2.84
C PRO A 527 -40.87 5.79 3.82
N ASP A 528 -39.63 5.53 4.26
CA ASP A 528 -38.93 6.37 5.24
C ASP A 528 -38.51 7.74 4.66
N GLU A 529 -38.52 7.90 3.34
CA GLU A 529 -38.23 9.17 2.65
C GLU A 529 -39.48 9.86 2.07
N GLU A 530 -40.67 9.25 2.24
CA GLU A 530 -41.96 9.63 1.62
C GLU A 530 -41.88 10.03 0.13
N ARG A 531 -40.96 9.43 -0.63
CA ARG A 531 -40.70 9.75 -2.04
C ARG A 531 -40.35 8.52 -2.86
N TYR A 532 -40.57 8.63 -4.17
CA TYR A 532 -40.04 7.67 -5.13
C TYR A 532 -38.57 7.98 -5.46
N ARG A 533 -37.72 6.96 -5.37
CA ARG A 533 -36.41 6.92 -6.03
C ARG A 533 -36.57 6.27 -7.40
N TRP A 534 -36.03 6.89 -8.45
CA TRP A 534 -36.04 6.31 -9.79
C TRP A 534 -34.85 5.38 -9.94
N ILE A 535 -35.09 4.11 -10.23
CA ILE A 535 -34.04 3.14 -10.55
C ILE A 535 -34.08 2.75 -12.02
N THR A 536 -32.93 2.38 -12.58
CA THR A 536 -32.85 1.62 -13.84
C THR A 536 -32.51 0.17 -13.50
N ILE A 537 -33.33 -0.79 -13.93
CA ILE A 537 -33.21 -2.20 -13.57
C ILE A 537 -33.09 -3.10 -14.81
N ASN A 538 -32.17 -4.06 -14.71
CA ASN A 538 -31.90 -5.12 -15.66
C ASN A 538 -32.26 -6.46 -15.02
N ALA A 539 -32.93 -7.36 -15.73
CA ALA A 539 -33.31 -8.69 -15.27
C ALA A 539 -32.85 -9.77 -16.27
N MET A 540 -32.00 -10.68 -15.81
CA MET A 540 -31.45 -11.77 -16.62
C MET A 540 -31.99 -13.14 -16.16
N PRO A 541 -32.74 -13.85 -17.03
CA PRO A 541 -33.20 -15.20 -16.76
C PRO A 541 -32.11 -16.25 -17.01
N LEU A 542 -31.91 -17.14 -16.03
CA LEU A 542 -30.99 -18.26 -16.06
C LEU A 542 -31.73 -19.56 -16.38
N PHE A 543 -31.30 -20.25 -17.43
CA PHE A 543 -31.94 -21.46 -17.94
C PHE A 543 -31.11 -22.69 -17.62
N ARG A 544 -31.77 -23.79 -17.22
CA ARG A 544 -31.11 -25.10 -17.30
C ARG A 544 -31.01 -25.52 -18.77
N PRO A 545 -29.90 -26.12 -19.23
CA PRO A 545 -29.68 -26.41 -20.64
C PRO A 545 -30.87 -27.09 -21.34
N GLY A 546 -31.38 -26.46 -22.41
CA GLY A 546 -32.45 -27.01 -23.25
C GLY A 546 -33.90 -26.78 -22.77
N LYS A 547 -34.14 -25.99 -21.72
CA LYS A 547 -35.49 -25.57 -21.30
C LYS A 547 -35.79 -24.16 -21.81
N GLU A 548 -36.97 -23.95 -22.41
CA GLU A 548 -37.43 -22.62 -22.86
C GLU A 548 -37.89 -21.70 -21.71
N LYS A 549 -38.07 -22.24 -20.50
CA LYS A 549 -38.38 -21.46 -19.29
C LYS A 549 -37.19 -21.43 -18.35
N PRO A 550 -36.86 -20.27 -17.76
CA PRO A 550 -35.75 -20.15 -16.81
C PRO A 550 -36.11 -20.78 -15.46
N HIS A 551 -35.08 -21.11 -14.68
CA HIS A 551 -35.22 -21.68 -13.33
C HIS A 551 -34.84 -20.71 -12.21
N GLN A 552 -34.27 -19.57 -12.57
CA GLN A 552 -33.84 -18.50 -11.69
C GLN A 552 -33.77 -17.22 -12.52
N VAL A 553 -33.95 -16.06 -11.90
CA VAL A 553 -33.59 -14.75 -12.47
C VAL A 553 -32.64 -14.06 -11.50
N TYR A 554 -31.69 -13.29 -12.02
CA TYR A 554 -31.05 -12.25 -11.22
C TYR A 554 -31.35 -10.88 -11.79
N THR A 555 -31.52 -9.89 -10.92
CA THR A 555 -31.68 -8.49 -11.30
C THR A 555 -30.50 -7.66 -10.83
N ILE A 556 -30.13 -6.64 -11.60
CA ILE A 556 -29.13 -5.63 -11.25
C ILE A 556 -29.76 -4.24 -11.47
N PHE A 557 -29.61 -3.32 -10.52
CA PHE A 557 -30.19 -1.97 -10.62
C PHE A 557 -29.37 -0.84 -10.00
N ASP A 558 -29.53 0.36 -10.59
CA ASP A 558 -28.89 1.63 -10.22
C ASP A 558 -29.92 2.71 -9.87
N ASP A 559 -29.60 3.63 -8.97
CA ASP A 559 -30.40 4.84 -8.69
C ASP A 559 -30.06 5.98 -9.67
N ILE A 560 -31.08 6.58 -10.28
CA ILE A 560 -31.00 7.66 -11.28
C ILE A 560 -31.87 8.87 -10.92
N THR A 561 -32.33 9.00 -9.67
CA THR A 561 -33.33 9.98 -9.22
C THR A 561 -32.99 11.43 -9.58
N GLU A 562 -31.74 11.84 -9.37
CA GLU A 562 -31.21 13.17 -9.70
C GLU A 562 -31.39 13.50 -11.20
N ARG A 563 -31.13 12.52 -12.09
CA ARG A 563 -31.11 12.74 -13.54
C ARG A 563 -32.50 13.11 -14.08
N LYS A 564 -33.58 12.54 -13.52
CA LYS A 564 -34.95 12.76 -13.98
C LYS A 564 -35.48 14.17 -13.69
N ARG A 565 -35.11 14.77 -12.55
CA ARG A 565 -35.63 16.09 -12.12
C ARG A 565 -35.21 17.24 -13.05
N ALA A 566 -34.01 17.16 -13.62
CA ALA A 566 -33.48 18.20 -14.51
C ALA A 566 -34.21 18.28 -15.87
N GLU A 567 -34.78 17.17 -16.35
CA GLU A 567 -35.43 17.11 -17.67
C GLU A 567 -36.83 17.76 -17.67
N GLU A 568 -37.59 17.64 -16.57
CA GLU A 568 -38.97 18.18 -16.48
C GLU A 568 -39.01 19.72 -16.40
N GLU A 569 -38.05 20.36 -15.73
CA GLU A 569 -38.04 21.82 -15.57
C GLU A 569 -37.84 22.57 -16.90
N LEU A 570 -37.18 21.90 -17.86
CA LEU A 570 -36.87 22.46 -19.19
C LEU A 570 -38.11 22.51 -20.09
N LEU A 571 -39.00 21.51 -20.00
CA LEU A 571 -40.15 21.34 -20.89
C LEU A 571 -41.30 22.31 -20.59
N ARG A 572 -41.52 22.65 -19.31
CA ARG A 572 -42.68 23.48 -18.89
C ARG A 572 -42.61 24.93 -19.40
N LYS A 573 -41.40 25.49 -19.59
CA LYS A 573 -41.20 26.90 -19.96
C LYS A 573 -41.50 27.21 -21.44
N THR A 574 -41.65 26.19 -22.28
CA THR A 574 -41.78 26.37 -23.74
C THR A 574 -43.22 26.66 -24.19
N THR A 575 -44.24 26.28 -23.41
CA THR A 575 -45.64 26.24 -23.88
C THR A 575 -46.45 27.52 -23.59
N ASP A 576 -46.18 28.24 -22.51
CA ASP A 576 -46.99 29.41 -22.10
C ASP A 576 -46.79 30.66 -22.98
N LEU A 577 -45.74 30.69 -23.80
CA LEU A 577 -45.32 31.89 -24.54
C LEU A 577 -46.17 32.18 -25.79
N GLU A 578 -46.91 31.20 -26.32
CA GLU A 578 -47.49 31.25 -27.67
C GLU A 578 -48.91 31.85 -27.74
N ALA A 579 -49.62 32.06 -26.62
CA ALA A 579 -51.07 32.32 -26.63
C ALA A 579 -51.53 33.77 -26.37
N SER A 580 -50.73 34.63 -25.75
CA SER A 580 -51.23 35.92 -25.18
C SER A 580 -51.21 37.11 -26.17
N TYR A 581 -50.84 36.89 -27.44
CA TYR A 581 -50.36 37.97 -28.31
C TYR A 581 -51.39 38.60 -29.27
N GLU A 582 -52.57 38.00 -29.47
CA GLU A 582 -53.32 38.27 -30.73
C GLU A 582 -54.32 39.44 -30.77
N GLU A 583 -55.05 39.84 -29.70
CA GLU A 583 -56.34 40.53 -29.95
C GLU A 583 -56.58 41.97 -29.44
N ILE A 584 -56.15 42.39 -28.24
CA ILE A 584 -56.63 43.68 -27.65
C ILE A 584 -55.78 44.89 -28.09
N THR A 585 -55.27 44.81 -29.32
CA THR A 585 -54.77 45.96 -30.09
C THR A 585 -55.94 46.56 -30.88
N ALA A 586 -56.96 47.07 -30.19
CA ALA A 586 -58.21 47.52 -30.81
C ALA A 586 -58.76 48.85 -30.24
N THR A 587 -58.00 49.91 -30.50
CA THR A 587 -58.49 51.10 -31.25
C THR A 587 -59.67 51.93 -30.73
N GLU A 588 -60.24 51.73 -29.54
CA GLU A 588 -61.49 52.44 -29.20
C GLU A 588 -61.28 53.94 -28.87
N GLU A 589 -60.70 54.29 -27.71
CA GLU A 589 -60.82 55.67 -27.18
C GLU A 589 -59.53 56.49 -27.12
N GLU A 590 -58.65 56.15 -28.06
CA GLU A 590 -57.71 56.99 -28.82
C GLU A 590 -58.18 58.46 -29.06
N LEU A 591 -59.49 58.69 -29.08
CA LEU A 591 -60.09 60.02 -29.25
C LEU A 591 -59.97 60.94 -28.01
N ARG A 592 -59.95 60.39 -26.79
CA ARG A 592 -59.81 61.19 -25.55
C ARG A 592 -58.42 61.83 -25.44
N GLU A 593 -57.42 61.14 -25.98
CA GLU A 593 -56.01 61.55 -25.93
C GLU A 593 -55.76 62.93 -26.56
N ASN A 594 -56.48 63.29 -27.63
CA ASN A 594 -56.06 64.40 -28.49
C ASN A 594 -56.30 65.81 -27.91
N TYR A 595 -57.21 65.97 -26.94
CA TYR A 595 -57.43 67.28 -26.28
C TYR A 595 -56.56 67.45 -25.03
N GLU A 596 -56.28 66.35 -24.30
CA GLU A 596 -55.28 66.34 -23.22
C GLU A 596 -53.87 66.57 -23.80
N LYS A 597 -53.55 65.96 -24.96
CA LYS A 597 -52.28 66.12 -25.70
C LYS A 597 -51.89 67.57 -25.97
N LEU A 598 -52.79 68.47 -26.36
CA LEU A 598 -52.37 69.83 -26.79
C LEU A 598 -51.91 70.72 -25.63
N THR A 599 -52.64 70.66 -24.51
CA THR A 599 -52.31 71.42 -23.29
C THR A 599 -51.14 70.77 -22.53
N GLY A 600 -51.07 69.43 -22.56
CA GLY A 600 -49.86 68.69 -22.20
C GLY A 600 -48.67 69.20 -22.99
N SER A 601 -48.72 69.16 -24.32
CA SER A 601 -47.58 69.43 -25.20
C SER A 601 -46.89 70.78 -25.01
N GLN A 602 -47.58 71.88 -24.66
CA GLN A 602 -46.88 73.15 -24.35
C GLN A 602 -46.19 73.16 -22.98
N GLN A 603 -46.79 72.52 -21.99
CA GLN A 603 -46.25 72.48 -20.62
C GLN A 603 -45.16 71.40 -20.52
N GLU A 604 -45.38 70.26 -21.19
CA GLU A 604 -44.38 69.26 -21.55
C GLU A 604 -43.26 69.87 -22.39
N LEU A 605 -43.47 70.71 -23.40
CA LEU A 605 -42.34 71.25 -24.19
C LEU A 605 -41.37 72.04 -23.30
N LYS A 606 -41.89 72.81 -22.33
CA LYS A 606 -41.04 73.57 -21.40
C LYS A 606 -40.41 72.68 -20.31
N ILE A 607 -41.19 71.77 -19.71
CA ILE A 607 -40.68 70.78 -18.75
C ILE A 607 -39.68 69.84 -19.43
N SER A 608 -39.88 69.50 -20.70
CA SER A 608 -39.03 68.64 -21.51
C SER A 608 -37.81 69.38 -22.02
N GLU A 609 -37.86 70.69 -22.30
CA GLU A 609 -36.65 71.45 -22.60
C GLU A 609 -35.77 71.59 -21.35
N GLU A 610 -36.35 71.89 -20.19
CA GLU A 610 -35.63 71.90 -18.90
C GLU A 610 -35.13 70.49 -18.54
N ARG A 611 -35.95 69.44 -18.69
CA ARG A 611 -35.60 68.04 -18.44
C ARG A 611 -34.56 67.51 -19.43
N TYR A 612 -34.65 67.82 -20.73
CA TYR A 612 -33.62 67.47 -21.71
C TYR A 612 -32.32 68.19 -21.40
N ARG A 613 -32.34 69.47 -21.01
CA ARG A 613 -31.14 70.20 -20.60
C ARG A 613 -30.52 69.60 -19.34
N THR A 614 -31.33 69.28 -18.33
CA THR A 614 -30.86 68.62 -17.10
C THR A 614 -30.34 67.21 -17.38
N LEU A 615 -31.03 66.41 -18.20
CA LEU A 615 -30.56 65.07 -18.60
C LEU A 615 -29.26 65.16 -19.41
N PHE A 616 -29.20 66.02 -20.42
CA PHE A 616 -28.02 66.25 -21.25
C PHE A 616 -26.79 66.59 -20.41
N GLU A 617 -26.90 67.55 -19.48
CA GLU A 617 -25.78 67.97 -18.62
C GLU A 617 -25.41 66.96 -17.52
N ASN A 618 -26.37 66.15 -17.04
CA ASN A 618 -26.14 65.15 -15.98
C ASN A 618 -25.98 63.71 -16.51
N MET A 619 -26.01 63.50 -17.83
CA MET A 619 -25.61 62.24 -18.46
C MET A 619 -24.19 61.86 -18.01
N LEU A 620 -23.94 60.56 -17.91
CA LEU A 620 -22.62 60.02 -17.62
C LEU A 620 -21.80 59.91 -18.91
N GLU A 621 -22.50 59.68 -20.02
CA GLU A 621 -22.04 59.59 -21.39
C GLU A 621 -21.76 60.98 -21.97
N GLY A 622 -20.63 61.12 -22.67
CA GLY A 622 -20.31 62.30 -23.46
C GLY A 622 -21.23 62.38 -24.68
N VAL A 623 -21.81 63.55 -24.92
CA VAL A 623 -22.64 63.81 -26.10
C VAL A 623 -22.06 64.98 -26.88
N ALA A 624 -21.90 64.80 -28.19
CA ALA A 624 -21.41 65.80 -29.11
C ALA A 624 -22.33 65.90 -30.32
N TYR A 625 -22.96 67.07 -30.51
CA TYR A 625 -23.68 67.40 -31.74
C TYR A 625 -22.74 68.13 -32.69
N CYS A 626 -22.59 67.62 -33.91
CA CYS A 626 -21.55 67.99 -34.86
C CYS A 626 -22.12 68.30 -36.25
N GLN A 627 -21.45 69.19 -36.98
CA GLN A 627 -21.68 69.44 -38.41
C GLN A 627 -20.50 68.89 -39.23
N MET A 628 -20.79 68.04 -40.21
CA MET A 628 -19.81 67.44 -41.11
C MET A 628 -19.58 68.31 -42.35
N PHE A 629 -18.33 68.45 -42.75
CA PHE A 629 -17.88 69.10 -43.98
C PHE A 629 -17.33 68.06 -44.95
N TYR A 630 -17.51 68.34 -46.24
CA TYR A 630 -17.07 67.47 -47.33
C TYR A 630 -16.13 68.23 -48.26
N ASP A 631 -15.17 67.51 -48.84
CA ASP A 631 -14.26 68.07 -49.85
C ASP A 631 -14.95 68.28 -51.21
N SER A 632 -14.21 68.79 -52.20
CA SER A 632 -14.72 69.03 -53.55
C SER A 632 -15.15 67.78 -54.32
N ASP A 633 -14.65 66.60 -53.90
CA ASP A 633 -15.02 65.29 -54.47
C ASP A 633 -16.17 64.63 -53.67
N GLY A 634 -16.68 65.33 -52.64
CA GLY A 634 -17.76 64.86 -51.77
C GLY A 634 -17.33 63.81 -50.74
N ARG A 635 -16.07 63.73 -50.34
CA ARG A 635 -15.60 62.85 -49.26
C ARG A 635 -15.63 63.57 -47.91
N PRO A 636 -15.78 62.87 -46.76
CA PRO A 636 -15.76 63.52 -45.46
C PRO A 636 -14.40 64.17 -45.21
N ASP A 637 -14.38 65.48 -44.96
CA ASP A 637 -13.13 66.22 -44.81
C ASP A 637 -12.83 66.57 -43.35
N ASP A 638 -13.81 67.14 -42.64
CA ASP A 638 -13.65 67.68 -41.29
C ASP A 638 -15.04 67.80 -40.63
N PHE A 639 -15.11 68.02 -39.32
CA PHE A 639 -16.37 68.36 -38.65
C PHE A 639 -16.18 69.37 -37.51
N ILE A 640 -17.24 70.12 -37.21
CA ILE A 640 -17.27 71.11 -36.14
C ILE A 640 -18.21 70.64 -35.03
N TYR A 641 -17.76 70.71 -33.77
CA TYR A 641 -18.63 70.52 -32.60
C TYR A 641 -19.57 71.72 -32.46
N PHE A 642 -20.88 71.53 -32.66
CA PHE A 642 -21.89 72.58 -32.51
C PHE A 642 -22.40 72.71 -31.06
N SER A 643 -22.44 71.60 -30.32
CA SER A 643 -22.78 71.57 -28.88
C SER A 643 -22.22 70.30 -28.25
N VAL A 644 -21.78 70.38 -27.00
CA VAL A 644 -21.36 69.23 -26.16
C VAL A 644 -21.98 69.34 -24.77
N ASN A 645 -22.07 68.24 -24.03
CA ASN A 645 -22.51 68.24 -22.63
C ASN A 645 -21.34 68.26 -21.63
N ALA A 646 -21.62 68.54 -20.35
CA ALA A 646 -20.59 68.50 -19.29
C ALA A 646 -19.87 67.15 -19.12
N ALA A 647 -20.41 66.04 -19.63
CA ALA A 647 -19.74 64.74 -19.61
C ALA A 647 -18.64 64.61 -20.68
N PHE A 648 -18.83 65.24 -21.85
CA PHE A 648 -17.80 65.35 -22.89
C PHE A 648 -16.49 65.89 -22.31
N ASP A 649 -16.58 67.02 -21.61
CA ASP A 649 -15.42 67.68 -20.99
C ASP A 649 -14.76 66.78 -19.91
N ARG A 650 -15.54 66.02 -19.14
CA ARG A 650 -15.02 65.08 -18.12
C ARG A 650 -14.31 63.86 -18.74
N ILE A 651 -14.83 63.31 -19.83
CA ILE A 651 -14.28 62.10 -20.45
C ILE A 651 -13.08 62.45 -21.33
N ILE A 652 -13.18 63.48 -22.17
CA ILE A 652 -12.19 63.86 -23.18
C ILE A 652 -11.13 64.85 -22.63
N GLY A 653 -11.41 65.54 -21.53
CA GLY A 653 -10.42 66.37 -20.80
C GLY A 653 -10.14 67.76 -21.39
N THR A 654 -11.01 68.27 -22.28
CA THR A 654 -10.87 69.60 -22.90
C THR A 654 -12.19 70.37 -22.90
N THR A 655 -12.14 71.68 -22.64
CA THR A 655 -13.32 72.52 -22.34
C THR A 655 -13.63 73.58 -23.40
N THR A 656 -12.88 73.61 -24.52
CA THR A 656 -13.02 74.65 -25.57
C THR A 656 -13.04 74.06 -26.98
N VAL A 657 -14.05 73.22 -27.23
CA VAL A 657 -14.24 72.51 -28.51
C VAL A 657 -15.38 73.07 -29.38
N VAL A 658 -16.37 73.73 -28.78
CA VAL A 658 -17.56 74.22 -29.50
C VAL A 658 -17.21 75.29 -30.53
N ASN A 659 -17.81 75.19 -31.72
CA ASN A 659 -17.57 75.98 -32.93
C ASN A 659 -16.14 75.91 -33.50
N ARG A 660 -15.36 74.88 -33.13
CA ARG A 660 -14.03 74.60 -33.71
C ARG A 660 -14.03 73.30 -34.50
N ARG A 661 -13.16 73.22 -35.52
CA ARG A 661 -12.96 71.99 -36.30
C ARG A 661 -12.27 70.93 -35.46
N VAL A 662 -12.65 69.66 -35.63
CA VAL A 662 -12.04 68.57 -34.86
C VAL A 662 -10.53 68.45 -35.15
N THR A 663 -10.09 68.76 -36.38
CA THR A 663 -8.66 68.81 -36.75
C THR A 663 -7.88 69.95 -36.06
N GLU A 664 -8.55 71.05 -35.68
CA GLU A 664 -7.96 72.14 -34.89
C GLU A 664 -7.93 71.84 -33.38
N VAL A 665 -8.85 70.99 -32.90
CA VAL A 665 -8.93 70.57 -31.50
C VAL A 665 -7.96 69.41 -31.24
N PHE A 666 -7.87 68.46 -32.17
CA PHE A 666 -7.00 67.28 -32.12
C PHE A 666 -6.15 67.20 -33.40
N PRO A 667 -4.99 67.87 -33.46
CA PRO A 667 -4.08 67.77 -34.60
C PRO A 667 -3.65 66.32 -34.86
N GLY A 668 -3.72 65.87 -36.12
CA GLY A 668 -3.37 64.50 -36.51
C GLY A 668 -4.49 63.45 -36.35
N ILE A 669 -5.68 63.84 -35.88
CA ILE A 669 -6.80 62.91 -35.64
C ILE A 669 -7.33 62.24 -36.92
N LYS A 670 -7.22 62.91 -38.07
CA LYS A 670 -7.73 62.41 -39.37
C LYS A 670 -6.84 61.31 -39.94
N GLU A 671 -5.54 61.43 -39.71
CA GLU A 671 -4.53 60.42 -40.03
C GLU A 671 -4.59 59.23 -39.05
N ALA A 672 -4.88 59.48 -37.77
CA ALA A 672 -5.00 58.44 -36.75
C ALA A 672 -6.30 57.62 -36.85
N TYR A 673 -7.42 58.25 -37.22
CA TYR A 673 -8.74 57.60 -37.29
C TYR A 673 -9.51 57.96 -38.57
N PRO A 674 -9.01 57.59 -39.77
CA PRO A 674 -9.72 57.85 -41.03
C PRO A 674 -11.13 57.20 -41.03
N GLU A 675 -11.28 56.06 -40.37
CA GLU A 675 -12.55 55.35 -40.22
C GLU A 675 -13.61 56.16 -39.44
N LEU A 676 -13.19 56.96 -38.45
CA LEU A 676 -14.10 57.84 -37.70
C LEU A 676 -14.75 58.90 -38.60
N PHE A 677 -13.97 59.48 -39.52
CA PHE A 677 -14.48 60.46 -40.49
C PHE A 677 -15.37 59.81 -41.55
N GLU A 678 -15.00 58.61 -42.02
CA GLU A 678 -15.82 57.84 -42.96
C GLU A 678 -17.16 57.41 -42.34
N ILE A 679 -17.16 56.88 -41.10
CA ILE A 679 -18.40 56.49 -40.40
C ILE A 679 -19.26 57.73 -40.14
N CYS A 680 -18.76 58.75 -39.44
CA CYS A 680 -19.53 59.97 -39.16
C CYS A 680 -20.03 60.65 -40.44
N GLY A 681 -19.20 60.68 -41.49
CA GLY A 681 -19.53 61.31 -42.77
C GLY A 681 -20.49 60.51 -43.65
N ARG A 682 -20.57 59.19 -43.45
CA ARG A 682 -21.59 58.28 -44.02
C ARG A 682 -22.90 58.37 -43.24
N VAL A 683 -22.85 58.37 -41.91
CA VAL A 683 -24.01 58.55 -41.02
C VAL A 683 -24.71 59.88 -41.34
N ALA A 684 -23.96 61.00 -41.38
CA ALA A 684 -24.48 62.34 -41.69
C ALA A 684 -25.07 62.51 -43.12
N ARG A 685 -24.82 61.54 -44.03
CA ARG A 685 -25.40 61.52 -45.39
C ARG A 685 -26.53 60.52 -45.57
N THR A 686 -26.42 59.34 -44.96
CA THR A 686 -27.34 58.22 -45.15
C THR A 686 -28.44 58.15 -44.09
N ALA A 687 -28.26 58.89 -42.98
CA ALA A 687 -29.08 58.83 -41.77
C ALA A 687 -29.21 57.43 -41.12
N LYS A 688 -28.37 56.47 -41.51
CA LYS A 688 -28.23 55.20 -40.81
C LYS A 688 -27.32 55.40 -39.60
N PRO A 689 -27.74 55.05 -38.38
CA PRO A 689 -26.85 55.08 -37.23
C PRO A 689 -25.83 53.93 -37.30
N GLU A 690 -24.64 54.16 -36.77
CA GLU A 690 -23.57 53.17 -36.63
C GLU A 690 -22.96 53.30 -35.22
N ALA A 691 -22.63 52.17 -34.58
CA ALA A 691 -22.00 52.14 -33.27
C ALA A 691 -20.77 51.24 -33.27
N PHE A 692 -19.70 51.65 -32.59
CA PHE A 692 -18.39 51.00 -32.62
C PHE A 692 -17.51 51.41 -31.43
N ASP A 693 -16.60 50.54 -31.02
CA ASP A 693 -15.59 50.83 -30.00
C ASP A 693 -14.34 51.46 -30.65
N ILE A 694 -13.72 52.45 -30.01
CA ILE A 694 -12.47 53.08 -30.46
C ILE A 694 -11.50 53.32 -29.30
N ASP A 695 -10.22 53.05 -29.53
CA ASP A 695 -9.11 53.44 -28.65
C ASP A 695 -8.74 54.91 -28.92
N PHE A 696 -9.34 55.83 -28.18
CA PHE A 696 -9.22 57.27 -28.42
C PHE A 696 -7.94 57.83 -27.80
N LYS A 697 -6.79 57.59 -28.45
CA LYS A 697 -5.44 58.03 -28.05
C LYS A 697 -5.32 59.49 -27.59
N PRO A 698 -6.04 60.51 -28.12
CA PRO A 698 -5.97 61.87 -27.59
C PRO A 698 -6.36 62.00 -26.10
N SER A 699 -7.16 61.06 -25.59
CA SER A 699 -7.54 60.96 -24.17
C SER A 699 -6.95 59.74 -23.45
N GLY A 700 -6.39 58.77 -24.19
CA GLY A 700 -5.88 57.51 -23.64
C GLY A 700 -6.97 56.54 -23.15
N LYS A 701 -8.19 56.63 -23.71
CA LYS A 701 -9.37 55.88 -23.25
C LYS A 701 -10.02 55.07 -24.35
N TRP A 702 -10.63 53.95 -23.98
CA TRP A 702 -11.56 53.24 -24.86
C TRP A 702 -12.95 53.86 -24.75
N LEU A 703 -13.51 54.25 -25.89
CA LEU A 703 -14.82 54.86 -25.99
C LEU A 703 -15.73 53.99 -26.86
N HIS A 704 -16.94 53.67 -26.37
CA HIS A 704 -17.99 53.11 -27.22
C HIS A 704 -18.76 54.27 -27.84
N LEU A 705 -18.66 54.48 -29.15
CA LEU A 705 -19.35 55.55 -29.86
C LEU A 705 -20.63 55.02 -30.48
N SER A 706 -21.74 55.71 -30.24
CA SER A 706 -22.99 55.58 -30.99
C SER A 706 -23.22 56.86 -31.80
N VAL A 707 -23.15 56.76 -33.13
CA VAL A 707 -23.26 57.89 -34.05
C VAL A 707 -24.58 57.82 -34.83
N TYR A 708 -25.36 58.90 -34.82
CA TYR A 708 -26.60 59.02 -35.59
C TYR A 708 -26.75 60.40 -36.24
N SER A 709 -27.59 60.54 -37.26
CA SER A 709 -27.81 61.83 -37.94
C SER A 709 -29.22 62.37 -37.67
N PRO A 710 -29.35 63.53 -37.00
CA PRO A 710 -30.66 64.18 -36.82
C PRO A 710 -31.08 65.01 -38.05
N ALA A 711 -30.13 65.41 -38.90
CA ALA A 711 -30.37 66.14 -40.14
C ALA A 711 -29.20 65.93 -41.11
N LYS A 712 -29.46 66.01 -42.42
CA LYS A 712 -28.42 65.89 -43.46
C LYS A 712 -27.26 66.87 -43.19
N GLU A 713 -26.02 66.38 -43.29
CA GLU A 713 -24.76 67.12 -42.98
C GLU A 713 -24.51 67.33 -41.48
N TYR A 714 -25.38 66.84 -40.59
CA TYR A 714 -25.19 66.85 -39.14
C TYR A 714 -25.19 65.43 -38.56
N PHE A 715 -24.48 65.24 -37.45
CA PHE A 715 -24.50 64.01 -36.66
C PHE A 715 -24.41 64.29 -35.17
N VAL A 716 -24.91 63.38 -34.36
CA VAL A 716 -24.68 63.31 -32.91
C VAL A 716 -23.85 62.08 -32.63
N THR A 717 -22.82 62.22 -31.82
CA THR A 717 -22.08 61.12 -31.21
C THR A 717 -22.39 61.09 -29.72
N VAL A 718 -22.90 59.97 -29.22
CA VAL A 718 -22.97 59.63 -27.80
C VAL A 718 -21.83 58.66 -27.51
N PHE A 719 -21.11 58.83 -26.40
CA PHE A 719 -20.03 57.92 -26.04
C PHE A 719 -19.87 57.70 -24.53
N GLU A 720 -19.64 56.44 -24.15
CA GLU A 720 -19.29 56.02 -22.79
C GLU A 720 -17.79 55.69 -22.69
N ASP A 721 -17.19 55.92 -21.52
CA ASP A 721 -15.83 55.47 -21.19
C ASP A 721 -15.90 54.00 -20.76
N ILE A 722 -15.38 53.12 -21.62
CA ILE A 722 -15.43 51.65 -21.45
C ILE A 722 -14.05 51.10 -21.12
N THR A 723 -13.12 51.94 -20.68
CA THR A 723 -11.74 51.55 -20.42
C THR A 723 -11.64 50.45 -19.35
N GLU A 724 -12.40 50.56 -18.25
CA GLU A 724 -12.47 49.50 -17.23
C GLU A 724 -13.11 48.21 -17.77
N ARG A 725 -14.19 48.33 -18.56
CA ARG A 725 -14.86 47.17 -19.19
C ARG A 725 -13.90 46.43 -20.14
N LYS A 726 -13.17 47.14 -20.99
CA LYS A 726 -12.18 46.57 -21.92
C LYS A 726 -10.97 45.98 -21.21
N ARG A 727 -10.52 46.57 -20.11
CA ARG A 727 -9.50 45.97 -19.24
C ARG A 727 -9.98 44.65 -18.63
N ALA A 728 -11.17 44.64 -18.04
CA ALA A 728 -11.76 43.43 -17.47
C ALA A 728 -11.98 42.31 -18.50
N GLU A 729 -12.47 42.66 -19.71
CA GLU A 729 -12.59 41.73 -20.85
C GLU A 729 -11.22 41.10 -21.20
N ARG A 730 -10.14 41.91 -21.28
CA ARG A 730 -8.78 41.44 -21.56
C ARG A 730 -8.22 40.53 -20.45
N VAL A 731 -8.35 40.93 -19.19
CA VAL A 731 -7.91 40.14 -18.02
C VAL A 731 -8.64 38.80 -17.97
N SER A 732 -9.98 38.81 -18.09
CA SER A 732 -10.80 37.59 -18.08
C SER A 732 -10.43 36.65 -19.25
N SER A 733 -10.18 37.18 -20.44
CA SER A 733 -9.73 36.37 -21.59
C SER A 733 -8.39 35.68 -21.31
N GLN A 734 -7.43 36.35 -20.67
CA GLN A 734 -6.12 35.77 -20.33
C GLN A 734 -6.25 34.73 -19.20
N ILE A 735 -7.06 34.98 -18.17
CA ILE A 735 -7.33 34.02 -17.08
C ILE A 735 -7.98 32.73 -17.63
N ASN A 736 -8.98 32.85 -18.50
CA ASN A 736 -9.60 31.69 -19.16
C ASN A 736 -8.58 30.90 -19.99
N ARG A 737 -7.67 31.59 -20.68
CA ARG A 737 -6.61 30.98 -21.47
C ARG A 737 -5.60 30.22 -20.61
N ILE A 738 -5.30 30.74 -19.42
CA ILE A 738 -4.45 30.08 -18.41
C ILE A 738 -5.05 28.72 -18.02
N TYR A 739 -6.30 28.68 -17.58
CA TYR A 739 -6.95 27.43 -17.18
C TYR A 739 -7.05 26.41 -18.33
N GLN A 740 -7.27 26.85 -19.57
CA GLN A 740 -7.26 25.96 -20.74
C GLN A 740 -5.92 25.26 -20.96
N ILE A 741 -4.81 26.01 -20.89
CA ILE A 741 -3.46 25.48 -21.08
C ILE A 741 -3.09 24.55 -19.92
N ALA A 742 -3.38 24.94 -18.67
CA ALA A 742 -3.14 24.14 -17.48
C ALA A 742 -3.82 22.76 -17.55
N ASN A 743 -5.08 22.72 -17.96
CA ASN A 743 -5.85 21.47 -18.08
C ASN A 743 -5.37 20.56 -19.23
N GLN A 744 -4.50 21.04 -20.12
CA GLN A 744 -3.99 20.32 -21.30
C GLN A 744 -2.49 20.00 -21.24
N ALA A 745 -1.79 20.44 -20.19
CA ALA A 745 -0.36 20.22 -20.02
C ALA A 745 -0.08 18.97 -19.18
N GLY A 746 0.91 18.17 -19.58
CA GLY A 746 1.37 17.01 -18.84
C GLY A 746 2.27 17.37 -17.66
N SER A 747 3.04 18.46 -17.77
CA SER A 747 4.00 18.93 -16.76
C SER A 747 4.00 20.44 -16.57
N LEU A 748 4.57 20.91 -15.46
CA LEU A 748 4.80 22.33 -15.16
C LEU A 748 5.65 23.00 -16.24
N HIS A 749 6.73 22.36 -16.70
CA HIS A 749 7.59 22.91 -17.75
C HIS A 749 6.85 23.08 -19.08
N GLU A 750 6.07 22.07 -19.50
CA GLU A 750 5.24 22.18 -20.71
C GLU A 750 4.21 23.31 -20.59
N MET A 751 3.54 23.40 -19.42
CA MET A 751 2.56 24.45 -19.14
C MET A 751 3.19 25.85 -19.22
N LEU A 752 4.32 26.06 -18.54
CA LEU A 752 5.02 27.34 -18.53
C LEU A 752 5.54 27.72 -19.92
N GLN A 753 6.06 26.77 -20.71
CA GLN A 753 6.53 27.04 -22.07
C GLN A 753 5.37 27.48 -22.99
N ARG A 754 4.18 26.87 -22.85
CA ARG A 754 2.97 27.32 -23.56
C ARG A 754 2.52 28.72 -23.12
N TYR A 755 2.66 29.09 -21.84
CA TYR A 755 2.37 30.46 -21.38
C TYR A 755 3.35 31.50 -21.93
N VAL A 756 4.64 31.15 -22.04
CA VAL A 756 5.63 32.04 -22.67
C VAL A 756 5.22 32.40 -24.09
N GLU A 757 4.78 31.42 -24.88
CA GLU A 757 4.33 31.65 -26.26
C GLU A 757 3.05 32.50 -26.32
N GLU A 758 2.05 32.19 -25.49
CA GLU A 758 0.80 32.96 -25.40
C GLU A 758 1.05 34.41 -24.99
N PHE A 759 1.85 34.64 -23.93
CA PHE A 759 2.19 35.99 -23.45
C PHE A 759 3.05 36.77 -24.45
N ARG A 760 3.82 36.09 -25.32
CA ARG A 760 4.57 36.74 -26.41
C ARG A 760 3.64 37.25 -27.50
N VAL A 761 2.64 36.44 -27.88
CA VAL A 761 1.59 36.85 -28.83
C VAL A 761 0.77 38.01 -28.24
N PHE A 762 0.42 37.95 -26.96
CA PHE A 762 -0.38 38.98 -26.27
C PHE A 762 0.36 40.32 -26.09
N SER A 763 1.62 40.30 -25.63
CA SER A 763 2.39 41.51 -25.32
C SER A 763 3.13 42.13 -26.50
N HIS A 764 3.36 41.36 -27.58
CA HIS A 764 4.22 41.71 -28.71
C HIS A 764 5.69 42.03 -28.34
N CYS A 765 6.12 41.68 -27.12
CA CYS A 765 7.51 41.78 -26.69
C CYS A 765 8.37 40.68 -27.34
N GLU A 766 9.62 41.01 -27.64
CA GLU A 766 10.57 40.10 -28.28
C GLU A 766 10.87 38.85 -27.44
N ALA A 767 11.13 39.05 -26.15
CA ALA A 767 11.60 38.03 -25.22
C ALA A 767 10.80 38.00 -23.91
N ILE A 768 10.49 36.80 -23.41
CA ILE A 768 9.71 36.56 -22.20
C ILE A 768 10.30 35.37 -21.44
N GLY A 769 10.31 35.43 -20.11
CA GLY A 769 10.73 34.31 -19.27
C GLY A 769 9.99 34.24 -17.93
N PHE A 770 9.77 33.02 -17.45
CA PHE A 770 9.33 32.73 -16.10
C PHE A 770 10.52 32.36 -15.24
N ARG A 771 10.68 33.02 -14.09
CA ARG A 771 11.59 32.60 -13.03
C ARG A 771 10.78 32.17 -11.82
N LEU A 772 11.06 31.00 -11.27
CA LEU A 772 10.48 30.54 -10.00
C LEU A 772 11.58 30.48 -8.95
N LEU A 773 11.21 30.71 -7.69
CA LEU A 773 12.11 30.61 -6.55
C LEU A 773 12.30 29.13 -6.16
N ASP A 774 13.54 28.67 -6.02
CA ASP A 774 13.86 27.35 -5.46
C ASP A 774 14.13 27.39 -3.94
N ALA A 775 14.40 26.23 -3.34
CA ALA A 775 14.59 26.10 -1.89
C ALA A 775 15.92 26.72 -1.40
N GLU A 776 16.93 26.78 -2.27
CA GLU A 776 18.25 27.33 -2.05
C GLU A 776 18.31 28.86 -2.26
N GLY A 777 17.23 29.45 -2.76
CA GLY A 777 17.07 30.87 -3.00
C GLY A 777 17.51 31.34 -4.39
N ASN A 778 17.79 30.43 -5.34
CA ASN A 778 18.04 30.81 -6.72
C ASN A 778 16.73 31.06 -7.48
N ILE A 779 16.84 31.82 -8.58
CA ILE A 779 15.69 32.21 -9.40
C ILE A 779 15.88 31.83 -10.89
N PRO A 780 16.09 30.54 -11.21
CA PRO A 780 16.37 30.06 -12.56
C PRO A 780 15.17 30.30 -13.50
N TYR A 781 15.44 30.41 -14.80
CA TYR A 781 14.37 30.41 -15.81
C TYR A 781 13.79 29.01 -15.96
N GLN A 782 12.50 28.84 -15.65
CA GLN A 782 11.77 27.58 -15.78
C GLN A 782 11.17 27.40 -17.19
N ALA A 783 10.91 28.50 -17.89
CA ALA A 783 10.52 28.54 -19.30
C ALA A 783 10.86 29.93 -19.86
N TYR A 784 11.28 30.01 -21.13
CA TYR A 784 11.56 31.30 -21.78
C TYR A 784 11.55 31.23 -23.32
N CYS A 785 11.49 32.40 -23.95
CA CYS A 785 11.68 32.59 -25.39
C CYS A 785 12.35 33.94 -25.68
N GLY A 786 12.95 34.08 -26.87
CA GLY A 786 13.50 35.35 -27.37
C GLY A 786 14.82 35.80 -26.74
N PHE A 787 15.22 35.29 -25.57
CA PHE A 787 16.54 35.52 -25.01
C PHE A 787 17.63 34.70 -25.70
N PRO A 788 18.82 35.28 -25.98
CA PRO A 788 19.96 34.52 -26.47
C PRO A 788 20.59 33.65 -25.37
N GLU A 789 21.27 32.56 -25.76
CA GLU A 789 21.93 31.62 -24.85
C GLU A 789 22.94 32.32 -23.92
N SER A 790 23.71 33.28 -24.43
CA SER A 790 24.66 34.09 -23.67
C SER A 790 24.01 35.05 -22.65
N PHE A 791 22.70 35.30 -22.74
CA PHE A 791 21.95 35.99 -21.69
C PHE A 791 21.54 35.00 -20.60
N TYR A 792 21.00 33.84 -20.98
CA TYR A 792 20.63 32.77 -20.04
C TYR A 792 21.81 32.34 -19.16
N GLU A 793 23.00 32.09 -19.73
CA GLU A 793 24.21 31.73 -18.97
C GLU A 793 24.62 32.80 -17.93
N ARG A 794 24.44 34.08 -18.26
CA ARG A 794 24.82 35.21 -17.39
C ARG A 794 23.79 35.50 -16.30
N GLU A 795 22.52 35.14 -16.51
CA GLU A 795 21.39 35.60 -15.70
C GLU A 795 20.65 34.49 -14.94
N THR A 796 20.95 33.22 -15.23
CA THR A 796 20.47 32.06 -14.45
C THR A 796 21.11 31.93 -13.06
N PRO A 797 22.40 32.26 -12.83
CA PRO A 797 23.05 32.11 -11.52
C PRO A 797 22.61 33.10 -10.42
N LEU A 798 21.44 33.75 -10.55
CA LEU A 798 20.96 34.74 -9.58
C LEU A 798 20.39 34.06 -8.33
N ASN A 799 20.89 34.46 -7.16
CA ASN A 799 20.38 34.02 -5.85
C ASN A 799 19.98 35.20 -4.95
N ILE A 800 18.80 35.11 -4.31
CA ILE A 800 18.21 36.19 -3.51
C ILE A 800 19.01 36.57 -2.26
N LEU A 801 19.97 35.73 -1.84
CA LEU A 801 20.81 35.95 -0.66
C LEU A 801 22.18 36.58 -0.99
N SER A 802 22.65 36.47 -2.23
CA SER A 802 24.01 36.87 -2.64
C SER A 802 24.10 37.91 -3.74
N ASP A 803 23.03 38.13 -4.51
CA ASP A 803 23.01 39.06 -5.65
C ASP A 803 22.15 40.30 -5.38
N GLU A 804 22.57 41.43 -5.96
CA GLU A 804 21.79 42.67 -5.99
C GLU A 804 21.31 42.94 -7.44
N CYS A 805 20.01 42.76 -7.68
CA CYS A 805 19.38 42.90 -8.99
C CYS A 805 17.88 43.22 -8.86
N MET A 806 17.29 43.93 -9.84
CA MET A 806 15.85 44.26 -9.84
C MET A 806 14.94 43.02 -9.80
N CYS A 807 15.35 41.90 -10.40
CA CYS A 807 14.66 40.62 -10.30
C CYS A 807 14.50 40.17 -8.83
N ILE A 808 15.50 40.42 -8.00
CA ILE A 808 15.54 40.02 -6.59
C ILE A 808 14.68 40.96 -5.74
N TYR A 809 14.72 42.27 -5.99
CA TYR A 809 13.83 43.22 -5.31
C TYR A 809 12.34 42.97 -5.61
N VAL A 810 12.00 42.52 -6.83
CA VAL A 810 10.61 42.13 -7.19
C VAL A 810 10.22 40.81 -6.50
N ILE A 811 11.05 39.76 -6.59
CA ILE A 811 10.66 38.44 -6.03
C ILE A 811 10.63 38.41 -4.50
N THR A 812 11.47 39.20 -3.83
CA THR A 812 11.45 39.36 -2.37
C THR A 812 10.38 40.35 -1.88
N GLY A 813 9.70 41.05 -2.79
CA GLY A 813 8.76 42.12 -2.46
C GLY A 813 9.41 43.37 -1.84
N ALA A 814 10.74 43.50 -1.92
CA ALA A 814 11.51 44.61 -1.35
C ALA A 814 11.60 45.85 -2.26
N ILE A 815 10.99 45.82 -3.45
CA ILE A 815 10.89 47.00 -4.33
C ILE A 815 10.10 48.12 -3.64
N LYS A 816 10.64 49.34 -3.71
CA LYS A 816 10.04 50.51 -3.05
C LYS A 816 8.91 51.11 -3.92
N PRO A 817 7.67 51.23 -3.44
CA PRO A 817 6.53 51.70 -4.25
C PRO A 817 6.58 53.17 -4.68
N ASP A 818 7.47 53.98 -4.10
CA ASP A 818 7.67 55.40 -4.41
C ASP A 818 8.66 55.65 -5.57
N LEU A 819 9.28 54.59 -6.12
CA LEU A 819 10.10 54.68 -7.33
C LEU A 819 9.22 54.90 -8.58
N PRO A 820 9.56 55.83 -9.49
CA PRO A 820 8.78 56.08 -10.72
C PRO A 820 8.66 54.87 -11.66
N VAL A 821 9.55 53.89 -11.51
CA VAL A 821 9.64 52.63 -12.27
C VAL A 821 9.04 51.44 -11.53
N ALA A 822 8.37 51.67 -10.39
CA ALA A 822 7.66 50.65 -9.63
C ALA A 822 6.13 50.85 -9.74
N THR A 823 5.38 49.76 -9.61
CA THR A 823 3.91 49.77 -9.49
C THR A 823 3.49 49.58 -8.02
N PRO A 824 2.25 49.95 -7.65
CA PRO A 824 1.67 49.58 -6.36
C PRO A 824 1.57 48.06 -6.13
N GLY A 825 1.50 47.25 -7.20
CA GLY A 825 1.51 45.79 -7.14
C GLY A 825 2.89 45.17 -6.89
N GLY A 826 3.96 45.97 -6.87
CA GLY A 826 5.34 45.51 -6.65
C GLY A 826 6.04 44.99 -7.89
N SER A 827 5.59 45.39 -9.08
CA SER A 827 6.31 45.16 -10.35
C SER A 827 7.32 46.27 -10.62
N PHE A 828 8.40 45.94 -11.34
CA PHE A 828 9.29 46.91 -11.97
C PHE A 828 8.95 47.04 -13.45
N TYR A 829 8.98 48.25 -14.00
CA TYR A 829 8.85 48.47 -15.44
C TYR A 829 9.66 49.69 -15.90
N CYS A 830 10.28 49.57 -17.08
CA CYS A 830 11.04 50.62 -17.73
C CYS A 830 10.86 50.53 -19.25
N ASN A 831 10.66 51.67 -19.92
CA ASN A 831 10.41 51.74 -21.37
C ASN A 831 11.55 52.39 -22.16
N ALA A 832 12.64 52.78 -21.49
CA ALA A 832 13.89 53.27 -22.09
C ALA A 832 15.02 53.11 -21.06
N THR A 833 15.52 51.89 -20.88
CA THR A 833 16.52 51.57 -19.83
C THR A 833 17.79 52.39 -19.94
N SER A 834 18.28 52.68 -21.15
CA SER A 834 19.51 53.49 -21.30
C SER A 834 19.32 54.91 -20.76
N THR A 835 18.13 55.48 -20.98
CA THR A 835 17.77 56.81 -20.47
C THR A 835 17.53 56.79 -18.96
N PHE A 836 16.86 55.74 -18.45
CA PHE A 836 16.63 55.57 -17.02
C PHE A 836 17.94 55.40 -16.24
N LEU A 837 18.85 54.53 -16.70
CA LEU A 837 20.16 54.33 -16.08
C LEU A 837 21.00 55.61 -16.11
N ALA A 838 20.95 56.39 -17.19
CA ALA A 838 21.61 57.69 -17.26
C ALA A 838 21.02 58.74 -16.27
N SER A 839 19.81 58.53 -15.75
CA SER A 839 19.13 59.44 -14.82
C SER A 839 19.37 59.17 -13.33
N ILE A 840 19.79 57.95 -12.97
CA ILE A 840 20.12 57.55 -11.58
C ILE A 840 21.62 57.75 -11.28
N SER A 841 21.99 57.84 -10.00
CA SER A 841 23.37 58.08 -9.58
C SER A 841 24.29 56.88 -9.83
N ASP A 842 25.61 57.10 -9.86
CA ASP A 842 26.58 56.02 -10.09
C ASP A 842 26.60 54.98 -8.94
N GLU A 843 26.23 55.36 -7.71
CA GLU A 843 26.02 54.42 -6.61
C GLU A 843 24.79 53.54 -6.85
N GLU A 844 23.64 54.14 -7.23
CA GLU A 844 22.41 53.39 -7.55
C GLU A 844 22.58 52.51 -8.80
N ARG A 845 23.36 52.96 -9.79
CA ARG A 845 23.70 52.18 -10.99
C ARG A 845 24.58 50.97 -10.66
N GLY A 846 25.33 51.02 -9.57
CA GLY A 846 26.17 49.91 -9.08
C GLY A 846 25.41 48.80 -8.32
N LEU A 847 24.19 49.07 -7.82
CA LEU A 847 23.34 48.13 -7.07
C LEU A 847 22.57 47.13 -7.98
N THR A 848 22.90 47.08 -9.28
CA THR A 848 22.20 46.25 -10.26
C THR A 848 23.16 45.70 -11.30
N ARG A 849 23.00 44.41 -11.66
CA ARG A 849 23.84 43.72 -12.66
C ARG A 849 23.67 44.25 -14.10
N ASN A 850 22.62 45.03 -14.39
CA ASN A 850 22.34 45.74 -15.65
C ASN A 850 22.40 44.94 -16.96
N VAL A 851 22.44 43.60 -16.91
CA VAL A 851 22.64 42.73 -18.08
C VAL A 851 21.57 42.90 -19.16
N CYS A 852 20.32 43.20 -18.78
CA CYS A 852 19.27 43.54 -19.74
C CYS A 852 19.65 44.73 -20.63
N ASN A 853 20.19 45.80 -20.03
CA ASN A 853 20.64 46.99 -20.76
C ASN A 853 21.94 46.74 -21.53
N GLU A 854 22.87 45.94 -20.98
CA GLU A 854 24.10 45.58 -21.70
C GLU A 854 23.83 44.78 -22.99
N MET A 855 22.77 43.97 -23.00
CA MET A 855 22.31 43.29 -24.23
C MET A 855 21.48 44.18 -25.15
N GLY A 856 21.11 45.40 -24.73
CA GLY A 856 20.38 46.38 -25.54
C GLY A 856 18.85 46.34 -25.42
N TYR A 857 18.28 45.67 -24.40
CA TYR A 857 16.84 45.71 -24.15
C TYR A 857 16.41 47.04 -23.52
N GLU A 858 15.86 47.96 -24.32
CA GLU A 858 15.36 49.27 -23.85
C GLU A 858 14.02 49.21 -23.11
N SER A 859 13.19 48.19 -23.37
CA SER A 859 11.95 47.93 -22.63
C SER A 859 12.10 46.68 -21.77
N VAL A 860 11.84 46.81 -20.46
CA VAL A 860 11.94 45.72 -19.47
C VAL A 860 10.82 45.83 -18.44
N ALA A 861 10.09 44.75 -18.18
CA ALA A 861 9.16 44.63 -17.06
C ALA A 861 9.35 43.31 -16.30
N LEU A 862 9.19 43.37 -14.97
CA LEU A 862 9.35 42.27 -14.02
C LEU A 862 8.15 42.25 -13.08
N ILE A 863 7.36 41.18 -13.12
CA ILE A 863 6.01 41.12 -12.53
C ILE A 863 5.95 39.94 -11.56
N PRO A 864 5.65 40.14 -10.25
CA PRO A 864 5.72 39.08 -9.25
C PRO A 864 4.55 38.08 -9.39
N ILE A 865 4.86 36.79 -9.38
CA ILE A 865 3.88 35.70 -9.36
C ILE A 865 3.48 35.47 -7.90
N ARG A 866 2.23 35.79 -7.57
CA ARG A 866 1.72 35.82 -6.19
C ARG A 866 0.84 34.62 -5.88
N THR A 867 0.83 34.27 -4.60
CA THR A 867 0.03 33.20 -4.01
C THR A 867 -0.57 33.69 -2.69
N SER A 868 -1.52 32.94 -2.13
CA SER A 868 -1.98 33.15 -0.75
C SER A 868 -0.88 33.05 0.33
N GLN A 869 0.29 32.49 -0.01
CA GLN A 869 1.41 32.27 0.92
C GLN A 869 2.62 33.20 0.70
N GLY A 870 2.66 33.96 -0.41
CA GLY A 870 3.79 34.82 -0.76
C GLY A 870 4.04 34.95 -2.27
N ILE A 871 5.20 35.51 -2.64
CA ILE A 871 5.68 35.56 -4.03
C ILE A 871 6.50 34.28 -4.29
N ILE A 872 6.19 33.54 -5.36
CA ILE A 872 6.85 32.28 -5.72
C ILE A 872 7.75 32.39 -6.97
N GLY A 873 7.75 33.56 -7.63
CA GLY A 873 8.36 33.73 -8.94
C GLY A 873 8.17 35.13 -9.49
N LEU A 874 8.66 35.35 -10.71
CA LEU A 874 8.32 36.51 -11.52
C LEU A 874 8.18 36.15 -13.01
N ILE A 875 7.41 36.97 -13.72
CA ILE A 875 7.32 37.00 -15.18
C ILE A 875 8.17 38.17 -15.66
N GLN A 876 9.04 37.92 -16.63
CA GLN A 876 9.92 38.92 -17.23
C GLN A 876 9.56 39.15 -18.69
N PHE A 877 9.45 40.42 -19.10
CA PHE A 877 9.20 40.88 -20.47
C PHE A 877 10.33 41.81 -20.90
N ASN A 878 10.90 41.58 -22.09
CA ASN A 878 12.04 42.33 -22.62
C ASN A 878 11.86 42.62 -24.13
N ASP A 879 12.26 43.82 -24.57
CA ASP A 879 12.30 44.21 -25.99
C ASP A 879 13.41 45.24 -26.27
N HIS A 880 14.07 45.16 -27.43
CA HIS A 880 15.11 46.12 -27.82
C HIS A 880 14.55 47.49 -28.24
N ARG A 881 13.23 47.61 -28.46
CA ARG A 881 12.56 48.87 -28.78
C ARG A 881 12.08 49.56 -27.50
N GLU A 882 12.13 50.89 -27.49
CA GLU A 882 11.50 51.70 -26.43
C GLU A 882 9.96 51.56 -26.45
N ASN A 883 9.32 51.80 -25.31
CA ASN A 883 7.86 51.88 -25.13
C ASN A 883 7.05 50.59 -25.42
N MET A 884 7.68 49.42 -25.29
CA MET A 884 7.02 48.12 -25.52
C MET A 884 6.35 47.51 -24.27
N VAL A 885 6.63 48.04 -23.07
CA VAL A 885 6.02 47.60 -21.80
C VAL A 885 5.22 48.74 -21.13
N PRO A 886 4.12 49.21 -21.74
CA PRO A 886 3.30 50.28 -21.15
C PRO A 886 2.68 49.85 -19.82
N LEU A 887 2.42 50.81 -18.93
CA LEU A 887 1.86 50.56 -17.60
C LEU A 887 0.54 49.76 -17.64
N GLU A 888 -0.28 49.92 -18.68
CA GLU A 888 -1.50 49.13 -18.91
C GLU A 888 -1.20 47.62 -19.01
N LEU A 889 -0.17 47.23 -19.77
CA LEU A 889 0.25 45.84 -19.92
C LEU A 889 0.71 45.27 -18.57
N VAL A 890 1.53 46.02 -17.84
CA VAL A 890 2.05 45.61 -16.53
C VAL A 890 0.89 45.37 -15.56
N GLN A 891 -0.08 46.30 -15.51
CA GLN A 891 -1.26 46.18 -14.65
C GLN A 891 -2.19 45.02 -15.01
N ILE A 892 -2.42 44.75 -16.30
CA ILE A 892 -3.16 43.56 -16.74
C ILE A 892 -2.44 42.29 -16.29
N MET A 893 -1.12 42.25 -16.47
CA MET A 893 -0.31 41.10 -16.08
C MET A 893 -0.20 40.90 -14.56
N GLU A 894 -0.29 41.95 -13.75
CA GLU A 894 -0.40 41.84 -12.28
C GLU A 894 -1.70 41.14 -11.85
N GLU A 895 -2.84 41.49 -12.46
CA GLU A 895 -4.13 40.82 -12.20
C GLU A 895 -4.11 39.35 -12.64
N VAL A 896 -3.43 39.06 -13.76
CA VAL A 896 -3.26 37.71 -14.31
C VAL A 896 -2.27 36.85 -13.50
N ALA A 897 -1.25 37.45 -12.88
CA ALA A 897 -0.19 36.75 -12.14
C ALA A 897 -0.69 36.06 -10.85
N LEU A 898 -1.81 36.51 -10.28
CA LEU A 898 -2.40 35.92 -9.07
C LEU A 898 -3.04 34.53 -9.31
N PRO A 899 -4.04 34.36 -10.21
CA PRO A 899 -4.58 33.02 -10.51
C PRO A 899 -3.51 32.10 -11.14
N LEU A 900 -2.54 32.67 -11.87
CA LEU A 900 -1.41 31.91 -12.40
C LEU A 900 -0.55 31.28 -11.29
N GLY A 901 -0.31 31.98 -10.18
CA GLY A 901 0.43 31.45 -9.04
C GLY A 901 -0.29 30.34 -8.26
N GLU A 902 -1.62 30.34 -8.26
CA GLU A 902 -2.44 29.21 -7.75
C GLU A 902 -2.32 27.98 -8.67
N VAL A 903 -2.40 28.18 -9.99
CA VAL A 903 -2.26 27.11 -10.99
C VAL A 903 -0.85 26.49 -10.98
N ILE A 904 0.20 27.31 -10.88
CA ILE A 904 1.58 26.84 -10.77
C ILE A 904 1.77 25.98 -9.52
N ARG A 905 1.29 26.43 -8.35
CA ARG A 905 1.39 25.65 -7.10
C ARG A 905 0.62 24.34 -7.17
N ARG A 906 -0.57 24.32 -7.81
CA ARG A 906 -1.35 23.09 -8.00
C ARG A 906 -0.60 22.08 -8.89
N MET A 907 0.06 22.55 -9.94
CA MET A 907 0.89 21.68 -10.80
C MET A 907 2.12 21.17 -10.03
N GLN A 908 2.84 22.03 -9.30
CA GLN A 908 3.96 21.63 -8.44
C GLN A 908 3.54 20.56 -7.41
N ALA A 909 2.42 20.78 -6.70
CA ALA A 909 1.91 19.80 -5.72
C ALA A 909 1.50 18.46 -6.37
N LYS A 910 0.91 18.50 -7.57
CA LYS A 910 0.54 17.30 -8.34
C LYS A 910 1.78 16.54 -8.81
N GLU A 911 2.80 17.24 -9.31
CA GLU A 911 4.08 16.62 -9.70
C GLU A 911 4.79 16.04 -8.48
N SER A 912 4.89 16.77 -7.36
CA SER A 912 5.46 16.24 -6.11
C SER A 912 4.70 15.03 -5.55
N LEU A 913 3.36 14.97 -5.71
CA LEU A 913 2.58 13.76 -5.38
C LEU A 913 2.96 12.60 -6.31
N ILE A 914 2.96 12.80 -7.62
CA ILE A 914 3.31 11.77 -8.60
C ILE A 914 4.74 11.28 -8.37
N GLU A 915 5.72 12.17 -8.24
CA GLU A 915 7.12 11.85 -7.94
C GLU A 915 7.27 11.11 -6.61
N SER A 916 6.52 11.50 -5.57
CA SER A 916 6.49 10.80 -4.29
C SER A 916 5.95 9.38 -4.45
N GLU A 917 4.73 9.22 -4.98
CA GLU A 917 4.11 7.90 -5.16
C GLU A 917 4.95 6.99 -6.07
N GLU A 918 5.54 7.55 -7.12
CA GLU A 918 6.41 6.84 -8.04
C GLU A 918 7.69 6.39 -7.33
N LYS A 919 8.42 7.31 -6.69
CA LYS A 919 9.64 7.01 -5.91
C LYS A 919 9.43 5.90 -4.89
N TYR A 920 8.31 5.91 -4.17
CA TYR A 920 8.00 4.88 -3.17
C TYR A 920 7.52 3.56 -3.79
N ARG A 921 6.74 3.59 -4.87
CA ARG A 921 6.42 2.40 -5.68
C ARG A 921 7.70 1.71 -6.17
N ILE A 922 8.65 2.47 -6.70
CA ILE A 922 9.94 1.96 -7.19
C ILE A 922 10.75 1.31 -6.06
N LEU A 923 10.75 1.90 -4.85
CA LEU A 923 11.39 1.31 -3.67
C LEU A 923 10.75 -0.05 -3.33
N VAL A 924 9.42 -0.12 -3.25
CA VAL A 924 8.64 -1.33 -2.92
C VAL A 924 8.82 -2.47 -3.95
N GLU A 925 8.92 -2.15 -5.24
CA GLU A 925 9.11 -3.15 -6.31
C GLU A 925 10.55 -3.69 -6.38
N ASN A 926 11.56 -2.92 -5.95
CA ASN A 926 12.96 -3.35 -6.03
C ASN A 926 13.44 -4.18 -4.82
N ILE A 927 12.69 -4.14 -3.71
CA ILE A 927 12.95 -4.87 -2.47
C ILE A 927 12.85 -6.40 -2.68
N PRO A 928 13.78 -7.21 -2.12
CA PRO A 928 13.80 -8.66 -2.31
C PRO A 928 12.69 -9.43 -1.58
N GLU A 929 12.02 -8.81 -0.60
CA GLU A 929 10.95 -9.42 0.21
C GLU A 929 9.58 -9.41 -0.51
N LYS A 930 8.66 -10.28 -0.08
CA LYS A 930 7.29 -10.38 -0.62
C LYS A 930 6.35 -9.54 0.23
N ILE A 931 5.63 -8.60 -0.40
CA ILE A 931 4.83 -7.57 0.30
C ILE A 931 3.40 -7.57 -0.24
N PHE A 932 2.42 -7.55 0.67
CA PHE A 932 1.00 -7.38 0.35
C PHE A 932 0.29 -6.44 1.34
N ILE A 933 -0.77 -5.80 0.86
CA ILE A 933 -1.67 -4.98 1.67
C ILE A 933 -3.09 -5.50 1.52
N LYS A 934 -3.81 -5.66 2.63
CA LYS A 934 -5.26 -5.89 2.66
C LYS A 934 -5.96 -4.75 3.41
N ASN A 935 -7.21 -4.47 3.04
CA ASN A 935 -8.07 -3.53 3.77
C ASN A 935 -8.71 -4.19 5.01
N ALA A 936 -9.48 -3.42 5.78
CA ALA A 936 -10.21 -3.91 6.96
C ALA A 936 -11.22 -5.05 6.67
N ALA A 937 -11.64 -5.26 5.41
CA ALA A 937 -12.49 -6.39 5.00
C ALA A 937 -11.67 -7.67 4.67
N LEU A 938 -10.34 -7.61 4.81
CA LEU A 938 -9.39 -8.66 4.46
C LEU A 938 -9.46 -9.03 2.96
N THR A 939 -9.62 -8.03 2.10
CA THR A 939 -9.41 -8.14 0.65
C THR A 939 -8.14 -7.39 0.25
N TYR A 940 -7.41 -7.94 -0.71
CA TYR A 940 -6.14 -7.38 -1.18
C TYR A 940 -6.37 -6.03 -1.86
N VAL A 941 -5.51 -5.06 -1.51
CA VAL A 941 -5.48 -3.71 -2.10
C VAL A 941 -4.36 -3.63 -3.12
N SER A 942 -3.17 -4.15 -2.78
CA SER A 942 -2.00 -4.17 -3.66
C SER A 942 -0.95 -5.17 -3.17
N CYS A 943 0.03 -5.45 -4.03
CA CYS A 943 1.24 -6.20 -3.70
C CYS A 943 2.42 -5.73 -4.55
N ASN A 944 3.64 -6.17 -4.21
CA ASN A 944 4.81 -6.03 -5.08
C ASN A 944 4.95 -7.20 -6.07
N GLU A 945 5.80 -7.03 -7.09
CA GLU A 945 6.06 -8.01 -8.14
C GLU A 945 6.59 -9.33 -7.60
N GLN A 946 7.34 -9.29 -6.49
CA GLN A 946 7.80 -10.47 -5.74
C GLN A 946 6.63 -11.36 -5.30
N TYR A 947 5.58 -10.79 -4.70
CA TYR A 947 4.41 -11.57 -4.30
C TYR A 947 3.49 -11.92 -5.47
N ALA A 948 3.33 -11.02 -6.44
CA ALA A 948 2.51 -11.27 -7.63
C ALA A 948 3.01 -12.50 -8.42
N ARG A 949 4.33 -12.65 -8.59
CA ARG A 949 4.93 -13.81 -9.26
C ARG A 949 4.70 -15.11 -8.49
N ASP A 950 4.74 -15.09 -7.16
CA ASP A 950 4.41 -16.23 -6.30
C ASP A 950 2.94 -16.68 -6.43
N LEU A 951 2.04 -15.77 -6.81
CA LEU A 951 0.61 -16.03 -7.06
C LEU A 951 0.29 -16.30 -8.54
N GLY A 952 1.28 -16.22 -9.44
CA GLY A 952 1.08 -16.40 -10.88
C GLY A 952 0.30 -15.27 -11.58
N ILE A 953 0.26 -14.07 -11.00
CA ILE A 953 -0.48 -12.89 -11.51
C ILE A 953 0.46 -11.70 -11.77
N VAL A 954 -0.06 -10.65 -12.42
CA VAL A 954 0.58 -9.32 -12.41
C VAL A 954 0.09 -8.50 -11.20
N PRO A 955 0.88 -7.57 -10.64
CA PRO A 955 0.51 -6.85 -9.41
C PRO A 955 -0.85 -6.13 -9.46
N GLY A 956 -1.24 -5.59 -10.62
CA GLY A 956 -2.54 -4.92 -10.80
C GLY A 956 -3.75 -5.86 -10.67
N ASP A 957 -3.58 -7.16 -10.89
CA ASP A 957 -4.66 -8.15 -10.87
C ASP A 957 -4.99 -8.66 -9.46
N ILE A 958 -4.27 -8.23 -8.41
CA ILE A 958 -4.54 -8.67 -7.03
C ILE A 958 -5.69 -7.90 -6.37
N ALA A 959 -5.96 -6.67 -6.82
CA ALA A 959 -6.90 -5.77 -6.16
C ALA A 959 -8.32 -6.35 -6.12
N GLY A 960 -8.94 -6.35 -4.94
CA GLY A 960 -10.29 -6.87 -4.70
C GLY A 960 -10.40 -8.38 -4.47
N LYS A 961 -9.31 -9.15 -4.65
CA LYS A 961 -9.27 -10.60 -4.35
C LYS A 961 -9.16 -10.86 -2.84
N SER A 962 -9.39 -12.08 -2.38
CA SER A 962 -9.14 -12.51 -0.99
C SER A 962 -8.53 -13.90 -0.92
N ASP A 963 -7.99 -14.31 0.23
CA ASP A 963 -7.15 -15.51 0.41
C ASP A 963 -7.62 -16.77 -0.35
N PHE A 964 -8.90 -17.16 -0.27
CA PHE A 964 -9.41 -18.33 -0.99
C PHE A 964 -9.55 -18.18 -2.54
N ASP A 965 -9.10 -17.07 -3.17
CA ASP A 965 -8.87 -17.01 -4.63
C ASP A 965 -7.53 -17.67 -5.02
N PHE A 966 -6.63 -17.82 -4.04
CA PHE A 966 -5.25 -18.26 -4.24
C PHE A 966 -4.87 -19.49 -3.42
N PHE A 967 -5.47 -19.68 -2.25
CA PHE A 967 -5.11 -20.72 -1.29
C PHE A 967 -6.25 -21.71 -1.02
N PRO A 968 -5.94 -22.98 -0.68
CA PRO A 968 -6.94 -23.96 -0.25
C PRO A 968 -7.78 -23.44 0.93
N PRO A 969 -9.06 -23.83 1.07
CA PRO A 969 -9.95 -23.28 2.10
C PRO A 969 -9.40 -23.32 3.53
N GLU A 970 -8.77 -24.43 3.92
CA GLU A 970 -8.17 -24.61 5.26
C GLU A 970 -7.02 -23.60 5.54
N LEU A 971 -6.22 -23.26 4.53
CA LEU A 971 -5.16 -22.25 4.63
C LEU A 971 -5.73 -20.83 4.57
N ALA A 972 -6.72 -20.58 3.72
CA ALA A 972 -7.37 -19.28 3.60
C ALA A 972 -8.12 -18.87 4.86
N GLU A 973 -8.82 -19.80 5.52
CA GLU A 973 -9.45 -19.58 6.83
C GLU A 973 -8.41 -19.26 7.90
N LYS A 974 -7.28 -20.00 7.92
CA LYS A 974 -6.18 -19.75 8.86
C LYS A 974 -5.58 -18.35 8.67
N TYR A 975 -5.21 -17.97 7.44
CA TYR A 975 -4.62 -16.65 7.18
C TYR A 975 -5.55 -15.50 7.57
N ARG A 976 -6.86 -15.62 7.32
CA ARG A 976 -7.84 -14.61 7.77
C ARG A 976 -7.98 -14.55 9.29
N ALA A 977 -7.92 -15.67 10.00
CA ALA A 977 -7.94 -15.69 11.46
C ALA A 977 -6.67 -15.06 12.05
N ASP A 978 -5.50 -15.34 11.47
CA ASP A 978 -4.23 -14.72 11.85
C ASP A 978 -4.29 -13.19 11.60
N ASP A 979 -4.80 -12.74 10.45
CA ASP A 979 -4.92 -11.31 10.12
C ASP A 979 -5.90 -10.56 11.06
N LEU A 980 -7.04 -11.18 11.43
CA LEU A 980 -7.97 -10.62 12.43
C LEU A 980 -7.30 -10.43 13.79
N ALA A 981 -6.53 -11.42 14.26
CA ALA A 981 -5.86 -11.33 15.55
C ALA A 981 -4.81 -10.20 15.63
N ILE A 982 -4.21 -9.82 14.50
CA ILE A 982 -3.32 -8.65 14.38
C ILE A 982 -4.11 -7.35 14.45
N MET A 983 -5.23 -7.24 13.71
CA MET A 983 -6.08 -6.05 13.75
C MET A 983 -6.71 -5.83 15.14
N ASP A 984 -7.17 -6.90 15.80
CA ASP A 984 -7.74 -6.84 17.16
C ASP A 984 -6.72 -6.47 18.23
N SER A 985 -5.47 -6.95 18.11
CA SER A 985 -4.41 -6.61 19.07
C SER A 985 -3.79 -5.23 18.82
N GLY A 986 -3.76 -4.78 17.57
CA GLY A 986 -3.14 -3.51 17.19
C GLY A 986 -1.61 -3.50 17.26
N GLU A 987 -0.98 -4.67 17.45
CA GLU A 987 0.46 -4.90 17.58
C GLU A 987 1.01 -5.62 16.35
N THR A 988 2.22 -5.25 15.91
CA THR A 988 2.96 -6.03 14.90
C THR A 988 3.40 -7.37 15.47
N ARG A 989 3.28 -8.46 14.70
CA ARG A 989 3.81 -9.78 15.07
C ARG A 989 4.54 -10.45 13.92
N GLU A 990 5.50 -11.29 14.28
CA GLU A 990 6.16 -12.25 13.38
C GLU A 990 5.57 -13.65 13.61
N LEU A 991 5.26 -14.37 12.53
CA LEU A 991 4.62 -15.68 12.54
C LEU A 991 5.34 -16.63 11.57
N GLU A 992 5.78 -17.81 12.03
CA GLU A 992 6.24 -18.88 11.14
C GLU A 992 5.03 -19.65 10.57
N GLU A 993 4.85 -19.61 9.24
CA GLU A 993 3.70 -20.19 8.54
C GLU A 993 4.15 -21.15 7.44
N GLN A 994 3.33 -22.15 7.11
CA GLN A 994 3.48 -22.91 5.86
C GLN A 994 2.80 -22.14 4.73
N TYR A 995 3.47 -22.08 3.58
CA TYR A 995 3.01 -21.41 2.37
C TYR A 995 3.02 -22.39 1.21
N VAL A 996 1.95 -22.40 0.42
CA VAL A 996 1.81 -23.32 -0.73
C VAL A 996 1.67 -22.51 -2.00
N THR A 997 2.64 -22.64 -2.90
CA THR A 997 2.55 -22.11 -4.28
C THR A 997 3.02 -23.16 -5.27
N GLU A 998 2.38 -23.21 -6.45
CA GLU A 998 2.59 -24.24 -7.49
C GLU A 998 2.54 -25.70 -7.00
N GLY A 999 1.86 -25.97 -5.88
CA GLY A 999 1.84 -27.30 -5.23
C GLY A 999 3.14 -27.68 -4.51
N LYS A 1000 4.04 -26.73 -4.25
CA LYS A 1000 5.20 -26.89 -3.36
C LYS A 1000 4.93 -26.22 -2.02
N GLU A 1001 5.28 -26.91 -0.93
CA GLU A 1001 5.30 -26.35 0.41
C GLU A 1001 6.61 -25.61 0.69
N PHE A 1002 6.48 -24.40 1.21
CA PHE A 1002 7.55 -23.57 1.74
C PHE A 1002 7.25 -23.25 3.20
N TRP A 1003 8.29 -22.99 3.98
CA TRP A 1003 8.16 -22.34 5.28
C TRP A 1003 8.49 -20.86 5.11
N ILE A 1004 7.58 -19.99 5.56
CA ILE A 1004 7.78 -18.54 5.54
C ILE A 1004 7.77 -17.98 6.98
N SER A 1005 8.50 -16.90 7.20
CA SER A 1005 8.26 -16.02 8.35
C SER A 1005 7.52 -14.79 7.86
N THR A 1006 6.32 -14.55 8.40
CA THR A 1006 5.43 -13.45 8.02
C THR A 1006 5.40 -12.41 9.13
N ILE A 1007 5.89 -11.20 8.85
CA ILE A 1007 5.66 -10.01 9.69
C ILE A 1007 4.33 -9.40 9.26
N LYS A 1008 3.41 -9.24 10.21
CA LYS A 1008 2.10 -8.64 10.01
C LYS A 1008 1.96 -7.38 10.87
N THR A 1009 1.69 -6.25 10.24
CA THR A 1009 1.52 -4.93 10.88
C THR A 1009 0.13 -4.35 10.57
N PRO A 1010 -0.63 -3.88 11.57
CA PRO A 1010 -1.90 -3.18 11.33
C PRO A 1010 -1.65 -1.77 10.77
N LEU A 1011 -2.20 -1.49 9.59
CA LEU A 1011 -2.17 -0.17 8.97
C LEU A 1011 -3.20 0.75 9.64
N ARG A 1012 -2.86 2.03 9.80
CA ARG A 1012 -3.73 3.04 10.42
C ARG A 1012 -3.99 4.18 9.45
N ASN A 1013 -5.17 4.81 9.55
CA ASN A 1013 -5.49 6.05 8.85
C ASN A 1013 -5.14 7.29 9.70
N ASP A 1014 -5.39 8.48 9.16
CA ASP A 1014 -5.15 9.79 9.82
C ASP A 1014 -5.86 9.96 11.19
N THR A 1015 -6.89 9.16 11.48
CA THR A 1015 -7.61 9.18 12.77
C THR A 1015 -7.02 8.22 13.82
N GLY A 1016 -6.02 7.42 13.43
CA GLY A 1016 -5.42 6.37 14.25
C GLY A 1016 -6.20 5.04 14.29
N THR A 1017 -7.35 4.97 13.60
CA THR A 1017 -8.14 3.74 13.47
C THR A 1017 -7.50 2.80 12.44
N ILE A 1018 -7.64 1.49 12.66
CA ILE A 1018 -7.00 0.46 11.83
C ILE A 1018 -7.76 0.35 10.51
N SER A 1019 -7.07 0.61 9.41
CA SER A 1019 -7.61 0.65 8.04
C SER A 1019 -7.36 -0.63 7.25
N GLY A 1020 -6.47 -1.48 7.74
CA GLY A 1020 -6.10 -2.75 7.11
C GLY A 1020 -4.85 -3.37 7.73
N ILE A 1021 -4.18 -4.22 6.95
CA ILE A 1021 -2.99 -4.97 7.38
C ILE A 1021 -1.95 -5.01 6.26
N LEU A 1022 -0.69 -4.82 6.65
CA LEU A 1022 0.50 -4.98 5.83
C LEU A 1022 1.14 -6.33 6.20
N GLY A 1023 1.33 -7.20 5.20
CA GLY A 1023 2.07 -8.44 5.34
C GLY A 1023 3.38 -8.38 4.56
N ILE A 1024 4.49 -8.68 5.23
CA ILE A 1024 5.82 -8.84 4.63
C ILE A 1024 6.30 -10.23 4.99
N PHE A 1025 6.69 -11.07 4.03
CA PHE A 1025 7.12 -12.44 4.35
C PHE A 1025 8.37 -12.93 3.62
N HIS A 1026 9.19 -13.65 4.38
CA HIS A 1026 10.50 -14.15 4.02
C HIS A 1026 10.51 -15.68 3.94
N ASP A 1027 11.22 -16.26 2.97
CA ASP A 1027 11.37 -17.72 2.86
C ASP A 1027 12.43 -18.25 3.85
N ILE A 1028 11.98 -19.06 4.81
CA ILE A 1028 12.82 -19.71 5.82
C ILE A 1028 13.00 -21.22 5.56
N SER A 1029 12.61 -21.72 4.38
CA SER A 1029 12.65 -23.15 4.03
C SER A 1029 14.04 -23.76 4.13
N GLU A 1030 15.10 -23.03 3.77
CA GLU A 1030 16.49 -23.51 3.95
C GLU A 1030 16.82 -23.74 5.44
N ARG A 1031 16.49 -22.75 6.30
CA ARG A 1031 16.67 -22.82 7.76
C ARG A 1031 15.83 -23.96 8.35
N LYS A 1032 14.56 -24.11 7.95
CA LYS A 1032 13.67 -25.17 8.45
C LYS A 1032 14.09 -26.55 7.99
N ASN A 1033 14.60 -26.70 6.77
CA ASN A 1033 15.16 -27.96 6.29
C ASN A 1033 16.47 -28.32 7.00
N GLN A 1034 17.33 -27.34 7.30
CA GLN A 1034 18.53 -27.57 8.13
C GLN A 1034 18.17 -27.92 9.58
N GLU A 1035 17.22 -27.21 10.19
CA GLU A 1035 16.72 -27.50 11.53
C GLU A 1035 16.05 -28.88 11.60
N LEU A 1036 15.23 -29.23 10.61
CA LEU A 1036 14.58 -30.54 10.52
C LEU A 1036 15.59 -31.65 10.23
N ALA A 1037 16.61 -31.41 9.40
CA ALA A 1037 17.70 -32.36 9.17
C ALA A 1037 18.52 -32.58 10.44
N LEU A 1038 18.85 -31.51 11.19
CA LEU A 1038 19.56 -31.60 12.47
C LEU A 1038 18.70 -32.30 13.54
N ARG A 1039 17.41 -31.96 13.65
CA ARG A 1039 16.44 -32.65 14.52
C ARG A 1039 16.30 -34.13 14.13
N THR A 1040 16.23 -34.45 12.85
CA THR A 1040 16.13 -35.83 12.33
C THR A 1040 17.43 -36.60 12.55
N ALA A 1041 18.59 -35.96 12.39
CA ALA A 1041 19.89 -36.54 12.72
C ALA A 1041 20.00 -36.81 14.22
N ASN A 1042 19.66 -35.83 15.08
CA ASN A 1042 19.63 -36.00 16.54
C ASN A 1042 18.59 -37.03 17.00
N GLN A 1043 17.43 -37.14 16.34
CA GLN A 1043 16.44 -38.18 16.61
C GLN A 1043 16.92 -39.56 16.14
N LYS A 1044 17.57 -39.68 14.97
CA LYS A 1044 18.18 -40.93 14.49
C LYS A 1044 19.33 -41.36 15.39
N LEU A 1045 20.21 -40.44 15.80
CA LEU A 1045 21.27 -40.68 16.77
C LEU A 1045 20.71 -41.13 18.12
N ASN A 1046 19.65 -40.48 18.63
CA ASN A 1046 18.96 -40.93 19.85
C ASN A 1046 18.31 -42.32 19.69
N LEU A 1047 17.64 -42.60 18.57
CA LEU A 1047 16.99 -43.90 18.31
C LEU A 1047 18.02 -45.03 18.16
N MET A 1048 19.08 -44.81 17.39
CA MET A 1048 20.20 -45.75 17.23
C MET A 1048 20.88 -46.00 18.57
N ASN A 1049 21.14 -44.94 19.36
CA ASN A 1049 21.71 -45.09 20.70
C ASN A 1049 20.78 -45.84 21.65
N ILE A 1050 19.48 -45.54 21.72
CA ILE A 1050 18.56 -46.23 22.64
C ILE A 1050 18.50 -47.74 22.35
N VAL A 1051 18.44 -48.15 21.08
CA VAL A 1051 18.42 -49.56 20.69
C VAL A 1051 19.78 -50.23 20.95
N ALA A 1052 20.88 -49.59 20.53
CA ALA A 1052 22.23 -50.12 20.76
C ALA A 1052 22.57 -50.23 22.26
N TRP A 1053 22.22 -49.22 23.07
CA TRP A 1053 22.42 -49.24 24.52
C TRP A 1053 21.56 -50.31 25.19
N HIS A 1054 20.30 -50.48 24.81
CA HIS A 1054 19.46 -51.56 25.35
C HIS A 1054 20.05 -52.94 25.05
N ASP A 1055 20.54 -53.16 23.84
CA ASP A 1055 21.17 -54.43 23.47
C ASP A 1055 22.52 -54.65 24.18
N ILE A 1056 23.41 -53.65 24.21
CA ILE A 1056 24.68 -53.71 24.96
C ILE A 1056 24.42 -53.95 26.44
N TYR A 1057 23.49 -53.22 27.06
CA TYR A 1057 23.08 -53.40 28.45
C TYR A 1057 22.62 -54.84 28.70
N ASN A 1058 21.73 -55.38 27.86
CA ASN A 1058 21.27 -56.76 27.96
C ASN A 1058 22.42 -57.79 27.80
N LYS A 1059 23.40 -57.55 26.92
CA LYS A 1059 24.59 -58.42 26.82
C LYS A 1059 25.46 -58.34 28.08
N VAL A 1060 25.68 -57.14 28.64
CA VAL A 1060 26.47 -56.91 29.87
C VAL A 1060 25.77 -57.53 31.09
N THR A 1061 24.45 -57.38 31.23
CA THR A 1061 23.66 -58.04 32.28
C THR A 1061 23.72 -59.57 32.16
N GLY A 1062 23.64 -60.11 30.93
CA GLY A 1062 23.80 -61.54 30.67
C GLY A 1062 25.20 -62.06 31.04
N LEU A 1063 26.25 -61.36 30.61
CA LEU A 1063 27.65 -61.65 30.97
C LEU A 1063 27.84 -61.66 32.48
N ARG A 1064 27.33 -60.65 33.19
CA ARG A 1064 27.42 -60.57 34.64
C ARG A 1064 26.70 -61.73 35.34
N GLY A 1065 25.54 -62.15 34.82
CA GLY A 1065 24.86 -63.37 35.28
C GLY A 1065 25.71 -64.64 35.12
N TYR A 1066 26.43 -64.78 33.99
CA TYR A 1066 27.35 -65.90 33.79
C TYR A 1066 28.61 -65.81 34.67
N VAL A 1067 29.14 -64.62 34.93
CA VAL A 1067 30.28 -64.42 35.85
C VAL A 1067 29.87 -64.78 37.28
N GLU A 1068 28.71 -64.35 37.77
CA GLU A 1068 28.18 -64.73 39.09
C GLU A 1068 27.95 -66.24 39.22
N LEU A 1069 27.35 -66.88 38.21
CA LEU A 1069 27.22 -68.33 38.16
C LEU A 1069 28.59 -69.04 38.16
N SER A 1070 29.58 -68.48 37.47
CA SER A 1070 30.94 -69.03 37.42
C SER A 1070 31.65 -68.89 38.77
N LYS A 1071 31.52 -67.74 39.47
CA LYS A 1071 32.00 -67.54 40.85
C LYS A 1071 31.37 -68.53 41.85
N ALA A 1072 30.12 -68.94 41.61
CA ALA A 1072 29.41 -69.92 42.44
C ALA A 1072 29.81 -71.38 42.16
N LEU A 1073 30.28 -71.69 40.95
CA LEU A 1073 30.62 -73.05 40.51
C LEU A 1073 32.12 -73.38 40.60
N ILE A 1074 33.00 -72.38 40.67
CA ILE A 1074 34.46 -72.55 40.68
C ILE A 1074 35.04 -72.59 42.10
N THR A 1075 35.91 -73.58 42.32
CA THR A 1075 36.67 -73.79 43.57
C THR A 1075 38.14 -73.39 43.49
N ASP A 1076 38.65 -73.03 42.30
CA ASP A 1076 40.03 -72.53 42.14
C ASP A 1076 40.11 -71.05 42.52
N GLU A 1077 41.01 -70.74 43.45
CA GLU A 1077 41.08 -69.42 44.09
C GLU A 1077 41.67 -68.33 43.17
N LYS A 1078 42.51 -68.71 42.20
CA LYS A 1078 43.00 -67.76 41.17
C LYS A 1078 41.94 -67.48 40.12
N ALA A 1079 41.22 -68.51 39.66
CA ALA A 1079 40.08 -68.33 38.77
C ALA A 1079 39.00 -67.45 39.43
N ARG A 1080 38.80 -67.58 40.75
CA ARG A 1080 37.93 -66.70 41.53
C ARG A 1080 38.42 -65.24 41.55
N GLU A 1081 39.72 -65.00 41.76
CA GLU A 1081 40.31 -63.64 41.69
C GLU A 1081 40.12 -62.99 40.30
N PHE A 1082 40.26 -63.77 39.22
CA PHE A 1082 39.98 -63.28 37.86
C PHE A 1082 38.50 -62.96 37.66
N LEU A 1083 37.57 -63.82 38.12
CA LEU A 1083 36.13 -63.58 38.03
C LEU A 1083 35.65 -62.41 38.89
N GLU A 1084 36.29 -62.13 40.01
CA GLU A 1084 36.04 -60.91 40.80
C GLU A 1084 36.49 -59.66 40.04
N ARG A 1085 37.68 -59.67 39.40
CA ARG A 1085 38.10 -58.59 38.48
C ARG A 1085 37.16 -58.43 37.28
N GLU A 1086 36.70 -59.51 36.67
CA GLU A 1086 35.75 -59.46 35.55
C GLU A 1086 34.42 -58.82 35.97
N ASP A 1087 33.88 -59.17 37.14
CA ASP A 1087 32.67 -58.51 37.66
C ASP A 1087 32.94 -57.04 38.05
N THR A 1088 34.11 -56.68 38.61
CA THR A 1088 34.46 -55.26 38.81
C THR A 1088 34.48 -54.48 37.48
N ILE A 1089 35.07 -55.04 36.43
CA ILE A 1089 35.09 -54.42 35.10
C ILE A 1089 33.68 -54.33 34.51
N LEU A 1090 32.86 -55.38 34.64
CA LEU A 1090 31.46 -55.38 34.20
C LEU A 1090 30.60 -54.38 34.99
N GLN A 1091 30.86 -54.19 36.29
CA GLN A 1091 30.23 -53.15 37.10
C GLN A 1091 30.58 -51.75 36.59
N VAL A 1092 31.87 -51.46 36.35
CA VAL A 1092 32.32 -50.18 35.79
C VAL A 1092 31.69 -49.92 34.42
N ILE A 1093 31.67 -50.91 33.52
CA ILE A 1093 31.03 -50.80 32.20
C ILE A 1093 29.52 -50.54 32.33
N HIS A 1094 28.82 -51.31 33.17
CA HIS A 1094 27.38 -51.15 33.41
C HIS A 1094 27.04 -49.77 34.01
N GLN A 1095 27.92 -49.25 34.87
CA GLN A 1095 27.77 -47.94 35.50
C GLN A 1095 28.05 -46.81 34.50
N GLN A 1096 29.07 -46.94 33.65
CA GLN A 1096 29.35 -46.01 32.54
C GLN A 1096 28.18 -45.93 31.54
N ILE A 1097 27.60 -47.08 31.14
CA ILE A 1097 26.42 -47.14 30.27
C ILE A 1097 25.23 -46.38 30.89
N SER A 1098 25.04 -46.52 32.21
CA SER A 1098 23.98 -45.80 32.92
C SER A 1098 24.20 -44.27 32.87
N TYR A 1099 25.44 -43.79 33.00
CA TYR A 1099 25.74 -42.35 32.90
C TYR A 1099 25.56 -41.79 31.50
N THR A 1100 25.93 -42.53 30.45
CA THR A 1100 25.70 -42.06 29.08
C THR A 1100 24.21 -41.87 28.80
N LYS A 1101 23.35 -42.71 29.40
CA LYS A 1101 21.90 -42.54 29.34
C LYS A 1101 21.42 -41.30 30.10
N GLU A 1102 21.90 -41.07 31.32
CA GLU A 1102 21.55 -39.87 32.10
C GLU A 1102 21.98 -38.56 31.39
N TYR A 1103 23.17 -38.56 30.75
CA TYR A 1103 23.65 -37.44 29.94
C TYR A 1103 22.77 -37.17 28.70
N GLN A 1104 22.11 -38.20 28.15
CA GLN A 1104 21.17 -38.08 27.03
C GLN A 1104 19.75 -37.63 27.44
N GLU A 1105 19.44 -37.54 28.74
CA GLU A 1105 18.18 -36.95 29.23
C GLU A 1105 18.32 -35.45 29.51
N MET A 1106 19.54 -34.92 29.53
CA MET A 1106 19.88 -33.50 29.57
C MET A 1106 19.32 -32.73 28.36
N GLY A 1107 18.86 -31.49 28.55
CA GLY A 1107 18.31 -30.64 27.50
C GLY A 1107 16.92 -31.03 26.94
N LYS A 1108 16.31 -32.13 27.39
CA LYS A 1108 14.94 -32.53 26.98
C LYS A 1108 13.81 -31.79 27.70
N GLN A 1109 14.13 -31.06 28.75
CA GLN A 1109 13.19 -30.28 29.56
C GLN A 1109 13.79 -28.90 29.77
N HIS A 1110 12.95 -27.86 29.70
CA HIS A 1110 13.42 -26.48 29.79
C HIS A 1110 13.88 -26.12 31.23
N PRO A 1111 14.86 -25.21 31.37
CA PRO A 1111 15.23 -24.63 32.66
C PRO A 1111 14.02 -24.03 33.36
N ARG A 1112 13.95 -24.19 34.69
CA ARG A 1112 12.89 -23.60 35.51
C ARG A 1112 13.40 -23.19 36.88
N TRP A 1113 12.57 -22.45 37.61
CA TRP A 1113 12.83 -22.10 39.00
C TRP A 1113 12.64 -23.34 39.89
N TYR A 1114 13.69 -23.69 40.64
CA TYR A 1114 13.74 -24.79 41.59
C TYR A 1114 13.92 -24.26 43.01
N SER A 1115 13.03 -24.64 43.92
CA SER A 1115 13.24 -24.39 45.36
C SER A 1115 14.35 -25.29 45.90
N LEU A 1116 15.35 -24.69 46.55
CA LEU A 1116 16.42 -25.44 47.20
C LEU A 1116 15.89 -26.35 48.33
N ARG A 1117 14.76 -25.98 48.96
CA ARG A 1117 14.09 -26.85 49.94
C ARG A 1117 13.58 -28.14 49.27
N GLU A 1118 12.83 -28.02 48.18
CA GLU A 1118 12.26 -29.16 47.45
C GLU A 1118 13.35 -30.09 46.89
N LEU A 1119 14.41 -29.53 46.30
CA LEU A 1119 15.55 -30.30 45.80
C LEU A 1119 16.19 -31.17 46.90
N LEU A 1120 16.43 -30.59 48.08
CA LEU A 1120 17.08 -31.31 49.18
C LEU A 1120 16.16 -32.33 49.86
N ASP A 1121 14.85 -32.06 49.92
CA ASP A 1121 13.88 -33.01 50.44
C ASP A 1121 13.64 -34.18 49.46
N ASN A 1122 13.65 -33.95 48.14
CA ASN A 1122 13.66 -35.02 47.13
C ASN A 1122 14.91 -35.91 47.29
N VAL A 1123 16.11 -35.31 47.36
CA VAL A 1123 17.35 -36.07 47.54
C VAL A 1123 17.35 -36.86 48.86
N ARG A 1124 16.80 -36.31 49.95
CA ARG A 1124 16.58 -37.05 51.21
C ARG A 1124 15.68 -38.26 51.04
N MET A 1125 14.59 -38.14 50.28
CA MET A 1125 13.66 -39.24 50.02
C MET A 1125 14.30 -40.40 49.23
N THR A 1126 15.41 -40.19 48.52
CA THR A 1126 16.20 -41.27 47.91
C THR A 1126 16.95 -42.14 48.93
N GLY A 1127 17.06 -41.71 50.19
CA GLY A 1127 17.72 -42.44 51.28
C GLY A 1127 19.25 -42.32 51.32
N VAL A 1128 19.88 -41.65 50.35
CA VAL A 1128 21.35 -41.57 50.22
C VAL A 1128 22.04 -40.96 51.44
N ALA A 1129 21.44 -39.96 52.10
CA ALA A 1129 22.00 -39.34 53.30
C ALA A 1129 22.10 -40.30 54.51
N GLY A 1130 21.41 -41.45 54.50
CA GLY A 1130 21.42 -42.42 55.59
C GLY A 1130 21.01 -41.79 56.94
N SER A 1131 21.92 -41.77 57.90
CA SER A 1131 21.73 -41.15 59.22
C SER A 1131 22.31 -39.73 59.35
N ILE A 1132 22.82 -39.13 58.27
CA ILE A 1132 23.48 -37.82 58.29
C ILE A 1132 22.43 -36.70 58.37
N ARG A 1133 22.66 -35.72 59.24
CA ARG A 1133 21.77 -34.59 59.42
C ARG A 1133 22.05 -33.49 58.38
N ILE A 1134 21.20 -33.37 57.37
CA ILE A 1134 21.24 -32.22 56.46
C ILE A 1134 20.56 -31.00 57.12
N ILE A 1135 21.18 -29.83 57.05
CA ILE A 1135 20.66 -28.54 57.52
C ILE A 1135 20.71 -27.54 56.37
N ASN A 1136 19.55 -27.00 55.99
CA ASN A 1136 19.42 -25.98 54.96
C ASN A 1136 19.15 -24.62 55.62
N ASP A 1137 20.16 -23.75 55.65
CA ASP A 1137 20.02 -22.37 56.12
C ASP A 1137 19.66 -21.40 54.97
N ALA A 1138 19.37 -21.92 53.77
CA ALA A 1138 19.06 -21.19 52.54
C ALA A 1138 17.70 -21.61 51.92
N GLU A 1139 16.72 -21.95 52.75
CA GLU A 1139 15.43 -22.53 52.31
C GLU A 1139 14.60 -21.64 51.37
N ASN A 1140 14.84 -20.32 51.36
CA ASN A 1140 14.14 -19.36 50.52
C ASN A 1140 14.91 -19.00 49.23
N LEU A 1141 15.98 -19.74 48.90
CA LEU A 1141 16.69 -19.61 47.63
C LEU A 1141 16.02 -20.46 46.57
N GLU A 1142 15.72 -19.84 45.43
CA GLU A 1142 15.34 -20.54 44.20
C GLU A 1142 16.41 -20.36 43.13
N LEU A 1143 16.71 -21.45 42.43
CA LEU A 1143 17.71 -21.53 41.37
C LEU A 1143 17.01 -21.66 40.02
N TYR A 1144 17.45 -20.90 39.01
CA TYR A 1144 17.02 -21.13 37.63
C TYR A 1144 18.03 -22.08 36.96
N ALA A 1145 17.62 -23.33 36.75
CA ALA A 1145 18.49 -24.39 36.26
C ALA A 1145 17.68 -25.50 35.55
N ASP A 1146 18.39 -26.38 34.85
CA ASP A 1146 17.80 -27.60 34.30
C ASP A 1146 17.40 -28.60 35.39
N PRO A 1147 16.46 -29.54 35.12
CA PRO A 1147 16.04 -30.56 36.08
C PRO A 1147 17.14 -31.46 36.64
N VAL A 1148 18.29 -31.52 35.96
CA VAL A 1148 19.46 -32.28 36.40
C VAL A 1148 20.13 -31.67 37.65
N ILE A 1149 19.77 -30.44 38.05
CA ILE A 1149 20.31 -29.78 39.26
C ILE A 1149 20.06 -30.59 40.55
N GLU A 1150 19.02 -31.41 40.62
CA GLU A 1150 18.79 -32.33 41.75
C GLU A 1150 19.92 -33.36 41.90
N LYS A 1151 20.49 -33.82 40.77
CA LYS A 1151 21.61 -34.77 40.75
C LYS A 1151 22.89 -34.16 41.28
N VAL A 1152 23.12 -32.86 41.12
CA VAL A 1152 24.27 -32.16 41.72
C VAL A 1152 24.28 -32.33 43.24
N PHE A 1153 23.15 -32.05 43.90
CA PHE A 1153 23.03 -32.23 45.34
C PHE A 1153 23.09 -33.71 45.76
N TRP A 1154 22.51 -34.61 44.96
CA TRP A 1154 22.62 -36.05 45.16
C TRP A 1154 24.09 -36.52 45.18
N HIS A 1155 24.90 -36.12 44.19
CA HIS A 1155 26.31 -36.51 44.11
C HIS A 1155 27.17 -35.88 45.20
N LEU A 1156 26.91 -34.63 45.62
CA LEU A 1156 27.63 -34.03 46.75
C LEU A 1156 27.35 -34.77 48.06
N ILE A 1157 26.09 -35.17 48.30
CA ILE A 1157 25.68 -35.92 49.50
C ILE A 1157 26.23 -37.36 49.47
N ASP A 1158 26.14 -38.05 48.32
CA ASP A 1158 26.71 -39.40 48.13
C ASP A 1158 28.24 -39.41 48.35
N ASN A 1159 28.95 -38.37 47.88
CA ASN A 1159 30.38 -38.21 48.15
C ASN A 1159 30.69 -38.00 49.64
N SER A 1160 29.92 -37.16 50.36
CA SER A 1160 30.06 -37.01 51.82
C SER A 1160 29.80 -38.33 52.57
N VAL A 1161 28.83 -39.13 52.13
CA VAL A 1161 28.52 -40.45 52.71
C VAL A 1161 29.65 -41.45 52.48
N LYS A 1162 30.15 -41.58 51.24
CA LYS A 1162 31.15 -42.58 50.86
C LYS A 1162 32.56 -42.25 51.32
N HIS A 1163 32.93 -40.97 51.30
CA HIS A 1163 34.33 -40.53 51.46
C HIS A 1163 34.58 -39.67 52.70
N GLY A 1164 33.53 -39.22 53.38
CA GLY A 1164 33.67 -38.34 54.55
C GLY A 1164 34.13 -39.05 55.83
N GLU A 1165 34.05 -40.40 55.91
CA GLU A 1165 34.34 -41.32 57.04
C GLU A 1165 33.60 -41.07 58.36
N LYS A 1166 33.48 -39.81 58.80
CA LYS A 1166 32.97 -39.39 60.11
C LYS A 1166 31.85 -38.36 60.01
N VAL A 1167 31.24 -38.20 58.84
CA VAL A 1167 30.20 -37.19 58.61
C VAL A 1167 28.97 -37.48 59.46
N THR A 1168 28.54 -36.49 60.23
CA THR A 1168 27.30 -36.48 61.02
C THR A 1168 26.36 -35.34 60.63
N GLU A 1169 26.89 -34.23 60.08
CA GLU A 1169 26.14 -33.05 59.65
C GLU A 1169 26.59 -32.57 58.26
N ILE A 1170 25.62 -32.29 57.38
CA ILE A 1170 25.82 -31.56 56.13
C ILE A 1170 25.07 -30.25 56.26
N ARG A 1171 25.73 -29.12 56.02
CA ARG A 1171 25.14 -27.78 56.12
C ARG A 1171 25.25 -27.02 54.81
N ILE A 1172 24.14 -26.44 54.39
CA ILE A 1172 24.01 -25.67 53.15
C ILE A 1172 23.58 -24.24 53.50
N THR A 1173 24.36 -23.25 53.07
CA THR A 1173 24.14 -21.82 53.37
C THR A 1173 24.31 -20.98 52.11
N ALA A 1174 23.60 -19.86 51.97
CA ALA A 1174 23.75 -18.96 50.82
C ALA A 1174 24.24 -17.57 51.26
N ARG A 1175 25.03 -16.91 50.40
CA ARG A 1175 25.50 -15.53 50.59
C ARG A 1175 25.36 -14.74 49.30
N GLN A 1176 24.95 -13.49 49.40
CA GLN A 1176 24.87 -12.58 48.24
C GLN A 1176 26.11 -11.68 48.17
N SER A 1177 26.55 -11.37 46.95
CA SER A 1177 27.69 -10.50 46.64
C SER A 1177 27.36 -9.58 45.46
N GLU A 1178 28.22 -8.62 45.16
CA GLU A 1178 28.04 -7.72 44.01
C GLU A 1178 28.06 -8.47 42.66
N ILE A 1179 28.72 -9.63 42.58
CA ILE A 1179 28.89 -10.44 41.37
C ILE A 1179 27.86 -11.57 41.22
N GLY A 1180 27.17 -11.98 42.28
CA GLY A 1180 26.23 -13.10 42.25
C GLY A 1180 25.86 -13.64 43.64
N CYS A 1181 25.22 -14.81 43.68
CA CYS A 1181 25.01 -15.58 44.91
C CYS A 1181 26.03 -16.72 45.01
N THR A 1182 26.57 -16.96 46.20
CA THR A 1182 27.42 -18.12 46.50
C THR A 1182 26.67 -19.06 47.43
N LEU A 1183 26.37 -20.26 46.96
CA LEU A 1183 25.80 -21.35 47.74
C LEU A 1183 26.95 -22.22 48.27
N VAL A 1184 27.04 -22.38 49.59
CA VAL A 1184 28.12 -23.10 50.27
C VAL A 1184 27.57 -24.40 50.85
N TYR A 1185 28.04 -25.53 50.32
CA TYR A 1185 27.84 -26.87 50.87
C TYR A 1185 29.05 -27.24 51.74
N ARG A 1186 28.82 -27.76 52.95
CA ARG A 1186 29.87 -28.23 53.85
C ARG A 1186 29.44 -29.51 54.59
N ASP A 1187 30.37 -30.43 54.81
CA ASP A 1187 30.22 -31.52 55.78
C ASP A 1187 31.20 -31.38 56.97
N ASP A 1188 31.10 -32.27 57.95
CA ASP A 1188 32.00 -32.40 59.11
C ASP A 1188 32.96 -33.62 59.00
N GLY A 1189 33.24 -34.06 57.77
CA GLY A 1189 34.06 -35.24 57.49
C GLY A 1189 35.58 -35.00 57.54
N VAL A 1190 36.34 -35.92 56.96
CA VAL A 1190 37.82 -35.83 56.90
C VAL A 1190 38.35 -34.75 55.93
N GLY A 1191 37.51 -34.21 55.05
CA GLY A 1191 37.90 -33.22 54.04
C GLY A 1191 38.79 -33.79 52.92
N ILE A 1192 39.11 -32.96 51.93
CA ILE A 1192 39.92 -33.37 50.76
C ILE A 1192 41.39 -32.98 50.99
N PRO A 1193 42.36 -33.92 50.86
CA PRO A 1193 43.79 -33.61 51.00
C PRO A 1193 44.28 -32.57 49.99
N GLU A 1194 45.22 -31.73 50.40
CA GLU A 1194 45.69 -30.57 49.59
C GLU A 1194 46.29 -30.99 48.25
N GLU A 1195 47.07 -32.08 48.21
CA GLU A 1195 47.63 -32.68 46.98
C GLU A 1195 46.56 -33.07 45.94
N LYS A 1196 45.33 -33.32 46.40
CA LYS A 1196 44.22 -33.84 45.59
C LYS A 1196 43.26 -32.74 45.12
N ARG A 1197 43.39 -31.51 45.62
CA ARG A 1197 42.47 -30.40 45.34
C ARG A 1197 42.54 -29.88 43.89
N ARG A 1198 43.72 -29.92 43.26
CA ARG A 1198 43.93 -29.38 41.89
C ARG A 1198 43.25 -30.21 40.81
N ASP A 1199 43.23 -31.53 40.97
CA ASP A 1199 42.76 -32.47 39.95
C ASP A 1199 41.32 -32.94 40.20
N LEU A 1200 40.67 -32.45 41.27
CA LEU A 1200 39.39 -32.92 41.79
C LEU A 1200 38.24 -32.89 40.78
N PHE A 1201 38.24 -31.90 39.89
CA PHE A 1201 37.25 -31.70 38.82
C PHE A 1201 37.79 -32.13 37.45
N THR A 1202 38.83 -32.99 37.40
CA THR A 1202 39.42 -33.46 36.14
C THR A 1202 39.08 -34.92 35.86
N LYS A 1203 38.88 -35.24 34.59
CA LYS A 1203 38.57 -36.58 34.07
C LYS A 1203 39.63 -37.65 34.39
N SER A 1204 40.82 -37.23 34.83
CA SER A 1204 41.99 -38.06 35.15
C SER A 1204 42.02 -38.60 36.58
N TYR A 1205 41.15 -38.11 37.47
CA TYR A 1205 41.27 -38.35 38.90
C TYR A 1205 40.52 -39.62 39.36
N GLY A 1206 41.27 -40.63 39.83
CA GLY A 1206 40.81 -41.71 40.74
C GLY A 1206 39.57 -42.52 40.33
N THR A 1207 39.76 -43.84 40.13
CA THR A 1207 38.87 -44.82 39.46
C THR A 1207 37.38 -44.93 39.83
N GLU A 1208 36.86 -44.17 40.79
CA GLU A 1208 35.41 -44.04 41.06
C GLU A 1208 35.00 -42.60 41.39
N THR A 1209 35.74 -41.90 42.27
CA THR A 1209 35.28 -40.62 42.85
C THR A 1209 35.42 -39.39 41.93
N GLY A 1210 36.48 -39.27 41.13
CA GLY A 1210 36.72 -38.05 40.36
C GLY A 1210 35.76 -37.85 39.20
N PHE A 1211 35.22 -38.95 38.65
CA PHE A 1211 34.22 -38.88 37.58
C PHE A 1211 32.92 -38.20 38.04
N PHE A 1212 32.53 -38.38 39.32
CA PHE A 1212 31.35 -37.72 39.88
C PHE A 1212 31.53 -36.22 40.08
N LEU A 1213 32.69 -35.78 40.58
CA LEU A 1213 32.95 -34.35 40.79
C LEU A 1213 33.21 -33.63 39.47
N PHE A 1214 33.86 -34.29 38.49
CA PHE A 1214 33.89 -33.85 37.09
C PHE A 1214 32.47 -33.65 36.52
N PHE A 1215 31.56 -34.62 36.70
CA PHE A 1215 30.18 -34.48 36.24
C PHE A 1215 29.40 -33.35 36.94
N VAL A 1216 29.62 -33.14 38.25
CA VAL A 1216 29.05 -32.00 38.99
C VAL A 1216 29.57 -30.65 38.47
N HIS A 1217 30.84 -30.58 38.07
CA HIS A 1217 31.42 -29.40 37.44
C HIS A 1217 30.74 -29.10 36.10
N ASP A 1218 30.72 -30.06 35.17
CA ASP A 1218 30.12 -29.91 33.85
C ASP A 1218 28.63 -29.53 33.92
N LEU A 1219 27.84 -30.17 34.80
CA LEU A 1219 26.41 -29.83 34.98
C LEU A 1219 26.18 -28.39 35.44
N LEU A 1220 27.05 -27.87 36.31
CA LEU A 1220 26.95 -26.51 36.80
C LEU A 1220 27.41 -25.52 35.73
N GLU A 1221 28.50 -25.82 35.02
CA GLU A 1221 29.06 -24.97 33.95
C GLU A 1221 28.07 -24.78 32.80
N ILE A 1222 27.38 -25.85 32.38
CA ILE A 1222 26.28 -25.79 31.39
C ILE A 1222 25.14 -24.89 31.88
N SER A 1223 24.85 -24.89 33.18
CA SER A 1223 23.84 -24.02 33.81
C SER A 1223 24.36 -22.59 34.09
N GLY A 1224 25.55 -22.23 33.62
CA GLY A 1224 26.19 -20.92 33.87
C GLY A 1224 26.68 -20.72 35.31
N MET A 1225 26.79 -21.79 36.10
CA MET A 1225 27.24 -21.80 37.49
C MET A 1225 28.65 -22.41 37.59
N THR A 1226 29.40 -22.12 38.64
CA THR A 1226 30.75 -22.72 38.84
C THR A 1226 30.89 -23.30 40.25
N ILE A 1227 31.73 -24.33 40.43
CA ILE A 1227 31.98 -24.97 41.72
C ILE A 1227 33.47 -24.97 42.08
N ALA A 1228 33.79 -24.68 43.34
CA ALA A 1228 35.15 -24.72 43.87
C ALA A 1228 35.23 -25.40 45.24
N GLU A 1229 36.29 -26.17 45.49
CA GLU A 1229 36.59 -26.74 46.82
C GLU A 1229 37.47 -25.77 47.62
N THR A 1230 37.01 -25.39 48.81
CA THR A 1230 37.59 -24.34 49.66
C THR A 1230 37.71 -24.77 51.13
N GLY A 1231 37.68 -26.07 51.40
CA GLY A 1231 37.77 -26.65 52.74
C GLY A 1231 39.20 -26.68 53.27
N GLU A 1232 39.33 -27.10 54.52
CA GLU A 1232 40.64 -27.40 55.12
C GLU A 1232 40.70 -28.90 55.41
N PRO A 1233 41.78 -29.62 55.07
CA PRO A 1233 41.91 -31.04 55.39
C PRO A 1233 41.72 -31.29 56.89
N GLY A 1234 40.85 -32.23 57.25
CA GLY A 1234 40.47 -32.54 58.63
C GLY A 1234 39.29 -31.74 59.19
N ASN A 1235 38.76 -30.74 58.47
CA ASN A 1235 37.64 -29.89 58.88
C ASN A 1235 36.39 -30.03 57.96
N GLY A 1236 36.23 -31.20 57.32
CA GLY A 1236 35.20 -31.46 56.31
C GLY A 1236 35.47 -30.87 54.93
N VAL A 1237 34.69 -31.26 53.93
CA VAL A 1237 34.73 -30.63 52.60
C VAL A 1237 33.96 -29.32 52.60
N ARG A 1238 34.33 -28.38 51.72
CA ARG A 1238 33.56 -27.14 51.53
C ARG A 1238 33.49 -26.78 50.05
N PHE A 1239 32.34 -27.04 49.43
CA PHE A 1239 32.08 -26.65 48.07
C PHE A 1239 31.35 -25.30 48.03
N GLU A 1240 31.89 -24.34 47.27
CA GLU A 1240 31.24 -23.08 46.94
C GLU A 1240 30.76 -23.12 45.50
N ILE A 1241 29.44 -23.00 45.31
CA ILE A 1241 28.78 -22.90 44.01
C ILE A 1241 28.45 -21.43 43.76
N THR A 1242 28.98 -20.83 42.70
CA THR A 1242 28.74 -19.43 42.32
C THR A 1242 27.66 -19.35 41.25
N ILE A 1243 26.65 -18.52 41.50
CA ILE A 1243 25.43 -18.38 40.71
C ILE A 1243 25.31 -16.92 40.23
N PRO A 1244 25.41 -16.65 38.92
CA PRO A 1244 25.27 -15.31 38.35
C PRO A 1244 23.93 -14.62 38.65
N LYS A 1245 23.91 -13.29 38.55
CA LYS A 1245 22.67 -12.50 38.56
C LYS A 1245 21.76 -12.95 37.40
N GLY A 1246 20.48 -13.12 37.69
CA GLY A 1246 19.48 -13.68 36.76
C GLY A 1246 19.20 -15.18 36.97
N LEU A 1247 20.14 -15.93 37.56
CA LEU A 1247 20.02 -17.38 37.79
C LEU A 1247 19.63 -17.78 39.23
N TYR A 1248 19.39 -16.79 40.10
CA TYR A 1248 18.85 -17.00 41.44
C TYR A 1248 17.81 -15.93 41.79
N ARG A 1249 16.88 -16.28 42.68
CA ARG A 1249 16.01 -15.33 43.40
C ARG A 1249 15.78 -15.79 44.83
N PHE A 1250 15.52 -14.83 45.72
CA PHE A 1250 15.08 -15.12 47.08
C PHE A 1250 13.58 -14.87 47.17
N THR A 1251 12.82 -15.82 47.71
CA THR A 1251 11.39 -15.64 47.97
C THR A 1251 11.18 -14.98 49.33
N ASP A 1252 10.23 -14.05 49.40
CA ASP A 1252 9.69 -13.59 50.69
C ASP A 1252 8.94 -14.75 51.37
N ARG A 1253 8.88 -14.69 52.71
CA ARG A 1253 8.47 -15.80 53.59
C ARG A 1253 6.96 -16.01 53.72
#